data_AF-A0A1V4UKA3-F1
#
_entry.id   AF-A0A1V4UKA3-F1
#
_cell.length_a   1.000
_cell.length_b   1.000
_cell.length_c   1.000
_cell.angle_alpha   90.00
_cell.angle_beta   90.00
_cell.angle_gamma   90.00
#
_symmetry.space_group_name_H-M   'P 1'
#
loop_
_entity.id
_entity.type
_entity.pdbx_description
1 polymer ?
#
loop_
_entity_poly.entity_id
_entity_poly.type
_entity_poly.pdbx_seq_one_letter_code
_entity_poly.pdbx_strand_id
1 'polypeptide(L)'
;MVHDRELVITGVSFGNAVVCTQPKRGCAGSRCDGQVCRILHDPEVPPPHHYLAVYRYLERVFGADLIVHVGTHGTLEFLPGKSAAPSGECLPDAILGDLPLLYLYNSDNPSEGTIAKRRAGAVIVDHLQTVMAPTSPYGVLKELEEKIAEYHKFSWSDRARAHALQHQISDLVRREGLDRELGYQASHHDPAAFDRLIEGAEKLISGIYGTRIPEGMHVFGRIPSGRTRARFIAPVLNHDGHLHRLIAGMMGLDEKISDKETALLRVLDGFSEELVFSVLEGVDLPEAARGVLGDRLVRTDEEGLSSLRREVREISSALDRSDEIGSLLNGVRGGYVPPGPSGLLSRGKVEILPTGRNFYSLDPSSVPTEAAWEVGTRLAEVLVERYREEHGTYPENVALLWMASDIMWADGEQCAQALALIGAEPVREHGRLKGVRIIPLERLGRPRIDLTVRVSGILRDCFFGCIEFLDDAIRAVAALDEPPEWNYLRKHSDGKETGPRIFGAPRGTYGMGVNLAVYSSAWNDESDLANVFIYWNGYSYGRGVFGEKSTEHLISQLRTVDATFNKTATDEYDLLGCCCYFGSHGGMTAAAREVSGREVSAYYGDTRNTSRVEVRTLAEELRRVVRTKLLNPQYIDGLKEHGYAGAAELSKRAGRVFGWDATTGEVDDRIFDDIARTFLLDAENREFFREHNVFAMEEMARRLLEAHARGMWQADEEVLEGLRAVYLQIEGDLEDEMGISSGDRQGGSVEVITPDEMKAWKAQVSHLKRHAAGQ
;
A
#
# COMPACT_ATOMS: atom_id res chain seq x y z
N MET A 1 -24.60 9.68 20.08
CA MET A 1 -24.19 8.91 21.27
C MET A 1 -24.51 9.68 22.56
N VAL A 2 -25.65 10.36 22.60
CA VAL A 2 -26.24 10.91 23.83
C VAL A 2 -27.70 10.54 23.76
N HIS A 3 -28.23 9.89 24.80
CA HIS A 3 -29.64 9.56 24.93
C HIS A 3 -30.08 9.99 26.33
N ASP A 4 -31.17 10.74 26.45
CA ASP A 4 -31.67 11.26 27.73
C ASP A 4 -30.62 11.96 28.61
N ARG A 5 -29.70 12.71 27.98
CA ARG A 5 -28.56 13.42 28.60
C ARG A 5 -27.49 12.50 29.19
N GLU A 6 -27.50 11.23 28.85
CA GLU A 6 -26.48 10.24 29.22
C GLU A 6 -25.60 9.89 28.01
N LEU A 7 -24.31 9.63 28.26
CA LEU A 7 -23.40 9.13 27.23
C LEU A 7 -23.63 7.62 27.07
N VAL A 8 -24.05 7.21 25.88
CA VAL A 8 -24.32 5.80 25.57
C VAL A 8 -23.02 5.11 25.22
N ILE A 9 -22.71 4.02 25.93
CA ILE A 9 -21.55 3.15 25.66
C ILE A 9 -22.06 1.86 25.01
N THR A 10 -21.64 1.60 23.78
CA THR A 10 -22.07 0.42 23.03
C THR A 10 -21.02 -0.69 23.10
N GLY A 11 -21.46 -1.89 23.47
CA GLY A 11 -20.63 -3.10 23.49
C GLY A 11 -21.45 -4.34 23.83
N VAL A 12 -20.82 -5.50 23.72
CA VAL A 12 -21.40 -6.79 24.09
C VAL A 12 -20.67 -7.31 25.32
N SER A 13 -21.41 -7.65 26.38
CA SER A 13 -20.86 -8.20 27.61
C SER A 13 -20.92 -9.74 27.61
N PHE A 14 -19.80 -10.36 27.98
CA PHE A 14 -19.61 -11.79 28.16
C PHE A 14 -19.18 -12.11 29.60
N GLY A 15 -19.77 -11.41 30.58
CA GLY A 15 -19.39 -11.52 31.99
C GLY A 15 -18.12 -10.73 32.28
N ASN A 16 -16.98 -11.42 32.43
CA ASN A 16 -15.69 -10.81 32.75
C ASN A 16 -14.95 -10.24 31.53
N ALA A 17 -15.59 -10.23 30.36
CA ALA A 17 -15.09 -9.61 29.15
C ALA A 17 -16.17 -8.73 28.54
N VAL A 18 -15.79 -7.54 28.07
CA VAL A 18 -16.66 -6.66 27.29
C VAL A 18 -16.00 -6.34 25.96
N VAL A 19 -16.74 -6.51 24.87
CA VAL A 19 -16.27 -6.21 23.51
C VAL A 19 -16.93 -4.91 23.08
N CYS A 20 -16.12 -3.88 22.88
CA CYS A 20 -16.55 -2.55 22.42
C CYS A 20 -15.88 -2.22 21.10
N THR A 21 -16.58 -1.50 20.22
CA THR A 21 -15.94 -0.85 19.09
C THR A 21 -15.19 0.38 19.57
N GLN A 22 -14.01 0.64 19.03
CA GLN A 22 -13.30 1.87 19.37
C GLN A 22 -14.12 3.09 18.89
N PRO A 23 -14.34 4.11 19.73
CA PRO A 23 -15.12 5.27 19.33
C PRO A 23 -14.50 6.04 18.16
N LYS A 24 -15.36 6.69 17.37
CA LYS A 24 -14.89 7.57 16.28
C LYS A 24 -14.01 8.70 16.81
N ARG A 25 -12.88 8.91 16.13
CA ARG A 25 -11.84 9.89 16.49
C ARG A 25 -12.28 11.35 16.38
N GLY A 26 -13.04 11.72 15.35
CA GLY A 26 -13.19 13.13 14.95
C GLY A 26 -14.58 13.56 14.48
N CYS A 27 -15.54 12.63 14.34
CA CYS A 27 -16.93 12.94 13.97
C CYS A 27 -17.84 12.60 15.16
N ALA A 28 -18.82 13.46 15.45
CA ALA A 28 -19.87 13.19 16.44
C ALA A 28 -21.10 12.61 15.74
N GLY A 29 -21.60 11.46 16.20
CA GLY A 29 -22.76 10.78 15.60
C GLY A 29 -22.41 9.61 14.69
N SER A 30 -23.43 9.04 14.04
CA SER A 30 -23.30 7.87 13.15
C SER A 30 -22.70 8.24 11.79
N ARG A 31 -22.70 9.53 11.40
CA ARG A 31 -22.24 10.01 10.09
C ARG A 31 -21.02 10.94 10.20
N CYS A 32 -20.23 11.02 9.13
CA CYS A 32 -19.18 12.01 8.97
C CYS A 32 -19.43 12.76 7.65
N ASP A 33 -19.95 13.98 7.74
CA ASP A 33 -20.43 14.82 6.62
C ASP A 33 -19.50 16.02 6.35
N GLY A 34 -18.27 15.98 6.87
CA GLY A 34 -17.31 17.09 6.80
C GLY A 34 -17.60 18.21 7.78
N GLN A 35 -18.88 18.58 7.99
CA GLN A 35 -19.30 19.64 8.92
C GLN A 35 -18.98 19.31 10.37
N VAL A 36 -19.21 18.05 10.76
CA VAL A 36 -18.93 17.57 12.13
C VAL A 36 -17.48 17.06 12.27
N CYS A 37 -16.77 16.87 11.14
CA CYS A 37 -15.42 16.33 11.10
C CYS A 37 -14.38 17.39 11.47
N ARG A 38 -14.34 17.79 12.74
CA ARG A 38 -13.39 18.81 13.22
C ARG A 38 -11.94 18.47 12.91
N ILE A 39 -11.61 17.18 12.88
CA ILE A 39 -10.26 16.71 12.59
C ILE A 39 -9.78 17.15 11.20
N LEU A 40 -10.66 17.23 10.20
CA LEU A 40 -10.31 17.69 8.85
C LEU A 40 -9.69 19.10 8.85
N HIS A 41 -10.18 19.96 9.74
CA HIS A 41 -9.79 21.37 9.83
C HIS A 41 -8.70 21.63 10.89
N ASP A 42 -8.59 20.74 11.87
CA ASP A 42 -7.61 20.84 12.94
C ASP A 42 -7.05 19.45 13.28
N PRO A 43 -5.80 19.14 12.84
CA PRO A 43 -5.18 17.85 13.14
C PRO A 43 -4.88 17.66 14.64
N GLU A 44 -4.86 18.73 15.43
CA GLU A 44 -4.60 18.70 16.88
C GLU A 44 -5.88 18.55 17.70
N VAL A 45 -7.07 18.60 17.08
CA VAL A 45 -8.34 18.56 17.80
C VAL A 45 -8.44 17.32 18.70
N PRO A 46 -8.82 17.42 19.98
CA PRO A 46 -9.01 16.23 20.81
C PRO A 46 -10.19 15.37 20.32
N PRO A 47 -10.26 14.08 20.69
CA PRO A 47 -11.40 13.25 20.36
C PRO A 47 -12.67 13.69 21.13
N PRO A 48 -13.88 13.34 20.65
CA PRO A 48 -15.13 13.68 21.34
C PRO A 48 -15.21 13.12 22.76
N HIS A 49 -16.03 13.73 23.63
CA HIS A 49 -16.26 13.24 24.99
C HIS A 49 -16.71 11.77 25.06
N HIS A 50 -17.46 11.29 24.05
CA HIS A 50 -17.82 9.88 23.95
C HIS A 50 -16.58 8.96 23.87
N TYR A 51 -15.52 9.38 23.17
CA TYR A 51 -14.27 8.62 23.11
C TYR A 51 -13.68 8.42 24.50
N LEU A 52 -13.58 9.51 25.27
CA LEU A 52 -13.09 9.48 26.64
C LEU A 52 -14.01 8.64 27.54
N ALA A 53 -15.32 8.77 27.37
CA ALA A 53 -16.31 8.07 28.19
C ALA A 53 -16.22 6.55 28.04
N VAL A 54 -15.94 6.03 26.84
CA VAL A 54 -15.73 4.58 26.66
C VAL A 54 -14.52 4.09 27.45
N TYR A 55 -13.36 4.74 27.33
CA TYR A 55 -12.17 4.34 28.09
C TYR A 55 -12.36 4.51 29.60
N ARG A 56 -13.08 5.54 30.05
CA ARG A 56 -13.43 5.72 31.47
C ARG A 56 -14.47 4.73 31.97
N TYR A 57 -15.38 4.28 31.13
CA TYR A 57 -16.29 3.19 31.43
C TYR A 57 -15.49 1.89 31.64
N LEU A 58 -14.58 1.56 30.72
CA LEU A 58 -13.72 0.38 30.84
C LEU A 58 -12.90 0.40 32.13
N GLU A 59 -12.26 1.53 32.45
CA GLU A 59 -11.45 1.70 33.65
C GLU A 59 -12.27 1.67 34.95
N ARG A 60 -13.34 2.49 35.04
CA ARG A 60 -13.96 2.84 36.34
C ARG A 60 -15.28 2.14 36.62
N VAL A 61 -16.00 1.74 35.58
CA VAL A 61 -17.35 1.17 35.71
C VAL A 61 -17.31 -0.33 35.49
N PHE A 62 -16.73 -0.77 34.38
CA PHE A 62 -16.48 -2.18 34.13
C PHE A 62 -15.36 -2.71 35.04
N GLY A 63 -14.36 -1.88 35.33
CA GLY A 63 -13.23 -2.27 36.19
C GLY A 63 -12.29 -3.23 35.47
N ALA A 64 -11.95 -2.94 34.21
CA ALA A 64 -11.03 -3.75 33.41
C ALA A 64 -9.65 -3.84 34.08
N ASP A 65 -9.11 -5.05 34.20
CA ASP A 65 -7.72 -5.26 34.62
C ASP A 65 -6.72 -4.99 33.47
N LEU A 66 -7.18 -5.10 32.22
CA LEU A 66 -6.40 -4.84 31.02
C LEU A 66 -7.32 -4.59 29.82
N ILE A 67 -6.76 -3.98 28.77
CA ILE A 67 -7.40 -3.82 27.46
C ILE A 67 -6.66 -4.68 26.44
N VAL A 68 -7.42 -5.40 25.60
CA VAL A 68 -6.89 -6.02 24.38
C VAL A 68 -7.45 -5.26 23.19
N HIS A 69 -6.59 -4.60 22.43
CA HIS A 69 -6.98 -4.10 21.12
C HIS A 69 -6.74 -5.17 20.04
N VAL A 70 -7.68 -5.28 19.11
CA VAL A 70 -7.64 -6.25 18.01
C VAL A 70 -7.57 -5.50 16.67
N GLY A 71 -6.51 -5.77 15.89
CA GLY A 71 -6.30 -5.20 14.56
C GLY A 71 -5.31 -4.02 14.54
N THR A 72 -4.81 -3.69 13.36
CA THR A 72 -3.63 -2.80 13.22
C THR A 72 -3.92 -1.31 13.17
N HIS A 73 -5.18 -0.89 13.25
CA HIS A 73 -5.61 0.50 12.99
C HIS A 73 -6.36 1.12 14.16
N GLY A 74 -5.82 0.97 15.38
CA GLY A 74 -6.28 1.77 16.49
C GLY A 74 -6.11 3.25 16.20
N THR A 75 -6.93 4.08 16.83
CA THR A 75 -6.81 5.55 16.74
C THR A 75 -6.17 6.16 17.99
N LEU A 76 -6.01 5.39 19.07
CA LEU A 76 -5.58 5.86 20.38
C LEU A 76 -4.11 6.32 20.36
N GLU A 77 -3.25 5.49 19.82
CA GLU A 77 -1.81 5.71 19.69
C GLU A 77 -1.46 6.85 18.71
N PHE A 78 -2.39 7.18 17.81
CA PHE A 78 -2.27 8.28 16.85
C PHE A 78 -2.96 9.58 17.31
N LEU A 79 -3.48 9.64 18.54
CA LEU A 79 -4.02 10.90 19.07
C LEU A 79 -2.92 11.96 19.26
N PRO A 80 -3.25 13.26 19.20
CA PRO A 80 -2.29 14.34 19.42
C PRO A 80 -1.46 14.18 20.70
N GLY A 81 -0.14 14.38 20.58
CA GLY A 81 0.81 14.28 21.69
C GLY A 81 2.25 14.04 21.23
N LYS A 82 3.17 13.82 22.17
CA LYS A 82 4.59 13.59 21.89
C LYS A 82 4.83 12.33 21.04
N SER A 83 5.89 12.33 20.26
CA SER A 83 6.31 11.22 19.38
C SER A 83 6.60 9.92 20.12
N ALA A 84 7.15 10.01 21.33
CA ALA A 84 7.42 8.91 22.24
C ALA A 84 7.45 9.43 23.68
N ALA A 85 7.34 8.53 24.66
CA ALA A 85 7.31 8.87 26.09
C ALA A 85 6.25 9.96 26.39
N PRO A 86 4.97 9.64 26.18
CA PRO A 86 3.89 10.61 26.39
C PRO A 86 3.90 11.12 27.83
N SER A 87 3.48 12.37 28.01
CA SER A 87 3.17 12.94 29.32
C SER A 87 1.67 12.87 29.58
N GLY A 88 1.21 13.17 30.81
CA GLY A 88 -0.21 13.24 31.14
C GLY A 88 -1.03 14.27 30.35
N GLU A 89 -0.37 15.16 29.60
CA GLU A 89 -0.99 16.08 28.64
C GLU A 89 -1.16 15.49 27.23
N CYS A 90 -0.52 14.35 26.94
CA CYS A 90 -0.65 13.66 25.68
C CYS A 90 -1.91 12.79 25.69
N LEU A 91 -2.77 12.94 24.69
CA LEU A 91 -4.07 12.28 24.66
C LEU A 91 -4.02 10.73 24.73
N PRO A 92 -3.06 10.02 24.12
CA PRO A 92 -2.98 8.57 24.29
C PRO A 92 -2.85 8.15 25.77
N ASP A 93 -1.95 8.81 26.51
CA ASP A 93 -1.69 8.56 27.93
C ASP A 93 -2.86 9.03 28.81
N ALA A 94 -3.35 10.25 28.56
CA ALA A 94 -4.47 10.82 29.29
C ALA A 94 -5.77 9.99 29.15
N ILE A 95 -5.94 9.25 28.06
CA ILE A 95 -7.15 8.44 27.82
C ILE A 95 -6.97 7.01 28.32
N LEU A 96 -5.84 6.37 28.03
CA LEU A 96 -5.57 5.01 28.47
C LEU A 96 -5.38 4.93 29.99
N GLY A 97 -4.70 5.92 30.58
CA GLY A 97 -4.31 5.91 31.97
C GLY A 97 -3.35 4.76 32.28
N ASP A 98 -3.56 4.11 33.43
CA ASP A 98 -2.69 3.05 33.93
C ASP A 98 -3.10 1.65 33.45
N LEU A 99 -4.09 1.54 32.56
CA LEU A 99 -4.57 0.24 32.08
C LEU A 99 -3.52 -0.45 31.19
N PRO A 100 -3.09 -1.69 31.53
CA PRO A 100 -2.25 -2.48 30.65
C PRO A 100 -2.92 -2.69 29.30
N LEU A 101 -2.16 -2.47 28.22
CA LEU A 101 -2.64 -2.64 26.85
C LEU A 101 -1.89 -3.80 26.17
N LEU A 102 -2.61 -4.88 25.90
CA LEU A 102 -2.18 -5.92 24.96
C LEU A 102 -2.71 -5.57 23.57
N TYR A 103 -1.89 -5.79 22.54
CA TYR A 103 -2.26 -5.41 21.19
C TYR A 103 -1.91 -6.50 20.19
N LEU A 104 -2.93 -7.02 19.49
CA LEU A 104 -2.74 -7.98 18.42
C LEU A 104 -2.34 -7.24 17.14
N TYR A 105 -1.15 -7.54 16.62
CA TYR A 105 -0.60 -6.90 15.41
C TYR A 105 -0.07 -7.93 14.42
N ASN A 106 -0.13 -7.63 13.13
CA ASN A 106 0.56 -8.44 12.14
C ASN A 106 2.08 -8.24 12.28
N SER A 107 2.84 -9.33 12.23
CA SER A 107 4.31 -9.30 12.29
C SER A 107 4.96 -8.52 11.14
N ASP A 108 4.24 -8.29 10.04
CA ASP A 108 4.66 -7.45 8.91
C ASP A 108 4.27 -5.97 9.03
N ASN A 109 3.56 -5.52 10.08
CA ASN A 109 3.25 -4.09 10.27
C ASN A 109 3.97 -3.50 11.50
N PRO A 110 5.31 -3.48 11.52
CA PRO A 110 6.04 -2.90 12.63
C PRO A 110 5.93 -1.39 12.70
N SER A 111 5.52 -0.74 11.60
CA SER A 111 5.42 0.72 11.53
C SER A 111 4.38 1.26 12.51
N GLU A 112 3.16 0.72 12.46
CA GLU A 112 2.08 1.11 13.36
C GLU A 112 2.26 0.49 14.76
N GLY A 113 2.67 -0.80 14.84
CA GLY A 113 2.88 -1.45 16.13
C GLY A 113 3.98 -0.79 16.98
N THR A 114 5.03 -0.23 16.36
CA THR A 114 6.05 0.55 17.09
C THR A 114 5.47 1.84 17.69
N ILE A 115 4.52 2.49 17.01
CA ILE A 115 3.83 3.67 17.56
C ILE A 115 2.96 3.27 18.75
N ALA A 116 2.20 2.18 18.65
CA ALA A 116 1.42 1.65 19.77
C ALA A 116 2.30 1.37 21.00
N LYS A 117 3.48 0.76 20.82
CA LYS A 117 4.45 0.54 21.90
C LYS A 117 4.95 1.84 22.52
N ARG A 118 5.36 2.82 21.70
CA ARG A 118 6.01 4.06 22.15
C ARG A 118 5.05 5.08 22.75
N ARG A 119 3.78 5.07 22.32
CA ARG A 119 2.79 6.09 22.64
C ARG A 119 1.64 5.62 23.50
N ALA A 120 1.37 4.31 23.56
CA ALA A 120 0.31 3.74 24.38
C ALA A 120 0.83 2.63 25.32
N GLY A 121 2.15 2.44 25.45
CA GLY A 121 2.73 1.41 26.32
C GLY A 121 2.34 -0.01 25.93
N ALA A 122 1.91 -0.23 24.68
CA ALA A 122 1.36 -1.50 24.26
C ALA A 122 2.39 -2.63 24.33
N VAL A 123 1.96 -3.78 24.84
CA VAL A 123 2.65 -5.07 24.67
C VAL A 123 2.05 -5.75 23.46
N ILE A 124 2.84 -5.83 22.39
CA ILE A 124 2.41 -6.47 21.16
C ILE A 124 2.39 -7.99 21.36
N VAL A 125 1.36 -8.63 20.83
CA VAL A 125 1.33 -10.06 20.55
C VAL A 125 1.19 -10.19 19.04
N ASP A 126 2.31 -10.43 18.38
CA ASP A 126 2.30 -10.52 16.93
C ASP A 126 1.65 -11.80 16.43
N HIS A 127 1.20 -11.77 15.18
CA HIS A 127 0.63 -12.92 14.51
C HIS A 127 1.22 -13.11 13.11
N LEU A 128 0.96 -14.29 12.56
CA LEU A 128 1.43 -14.73 11.26
C LEU A 128 0.84 -13.87 10.14
N GLN A 129 1.65 -13.73 9.09
CA GLN A 129 1.27 -13.11 7.83
C GLN A 129 0.30 -14.04 7.10
N THR A 130 -0.55 -13.48 6.25
CA THR A 130 -1.46 -14.29 5.42
C THR A 130 -0.67 -15.10 4.39
N VAL A 131 -1.14 -16.30 4.10
CA VAL A 131 -0.55 -17.15 3.06
C VAL A 131 -0.76 -16.48 1.70
N MET A 132 0.32 -16.41 0.91
CA MET A 132 0.29 -15.77 -0.40
C MET A 132 0.27 -16.83 -1.51
N ALA A 133 -0.75 -16.80 -2.35
CA ALA A 133 -0.91 -17.70 -3.47
C ALA A 133 -0.46 -17.06 -4.80
N PRO A 134 0.08 -17.87 -5.75
CA PRO A 134 0.25 -17.40 -7.12
C PRO A 134 -1.11 -17.11 -7.75
N THR A 135 -1.15 -16.19 -8.70
CA THR A 135 -2.34 -15.92 -9.51
C THR A 135 -2.13 -16.28 -10.97
N SER A 136 -3.24 -16.47 -11.70
CA SER A 136 -3.26 -16.71 -13.14
C SER A 136 -4.16 -15.70 -13.85
N PRO A 137 -3.97 -15.46 -15.17
CA PRO A 137 -4.93 -14.75 -15.99
C PRO A 137 -6.30 -15.41 -15.95
N TYR A 138 -7.35 -14.60 -15.97
CA TYR A 138 -8.74 -15.02 -16.00
C TYR A 138 -9.51 -14.23 -17.06
N GLY A 139 -10.72 -14.70 -17.39
CA GLY A 139 -11.60 -14.06 -18.38
C GLY A 139 -10.88 -13.79 -19.71
N VAL A 140 -11.00 -12.55 -20.20
CA VAL A 140 -10.39 -12.09 -21.46
C VAL A 140 -8.88 -12.32 -21.51
N LEU A 141 -8.17 -12.13 -20.41
CA LEU A 141 -6.71 -12.27 -20.40
C LEU A 141 -6.28 -13.74 -20.54
N LYS A 142 -7.12 -14.67 -20.06
CA LYS A 142 -6.92 -16.10 -20.28
C LYS A 142 -7.15 -16.47 -21.75
N GLU A 143 -8.23 -15.96 -22.35
CA GLU A 143 -8.51 -16.14 -23.78
C GLU A 143 -7.38 -15.57 -24.65
N LEU A 144 -6.86 -14.39 -24.27
CA LEU A 144 -5.73 -13.76 -24.94
C LEU A 144 -4.46 -14.61 -24.85
N GLU A 145 -4.13 -15.14 -23.66
CA GLU A 145 -2.99 -16.05 -23.47
C GLU A 145 -3.09 -17.27 -24.41
N GLU A 146 -4.26 -17.91 -24.44
CA GLU A 146 -4.49 -19.11 -25.26
C GLU A 146 -4.35 -18.82 -26.76
N LYS A 147 -4.90 -17.69 -27.23
CA LYS A 147 -4.78 -17.28 -28.63
C LYS A 147 -3.34 -16.92 -29.01
N ILE A 148 -2.60 -16.25 -28.14
CA ILE A 148 -1.19 -15.92 -28.36
C ILE A 148 -0.34 -17.20 -28.43
N ALA A 149 -0.56 -18.15 -27.51
CA ALA A 149 0.10 -19.44 -27.54
C ALA A 149 -0.22 -20.23 -28.83
N GLU A 150 -1.47 -20.17 -29.30
CA GLU A 150 -1.87 -20.75 -30.57
C GLU A 150 -1.19 -20.06 -31.76
N TYR A 151 -1.10 -18.73 -31.74
CA TYR A 151 -0.42 -17.94 -32.77
C TYR A 151 1.05 -18.34 -32.90
N HIS A 152 1.78 -18.44 -31.79
CA HIS A 152 3.19 -18.85 -31.78
C HIS A 152 3.39 -20.28 -32.31
N LYS A 153 2.43 -21.18 -32.09
CA LYS A 153 2.47 -22.55 -32.60
C LYS A 153 2.33 -22.62 -34.12
N PHE A 154 1.52 -21.75 -34.72
CA PHE A 154 1.22 -21.77 -36.16
C PHE A 154 1.99 -20.74 -36.99
N SER A 155 2.61 -19.73 -36.37
CA SER A 155 3.33 -18.65 -37.06
C SER A 155 4.41 -19.16 -38.04
N TRP A 156 5.04 -20.30 -37.71
CA TRP A 156 6.07 -20.94 -38.53
C TRP A 156 5.56 -22.07 -39.44
N SER A 157 4.39 -22.64 -39.16
CA SER A 157 3.91 -23.88 -39.80
C SER A 157 2.69 -23.69 -40.71
N ASP A 158 1.79 -22.75 -40.40
CA ASP A 158 0.57 -22.47 -41.16
C ASP A 158 0.27 -20.96 -41.18
N ARG A 159 0.70 -20.29 -42.25
CA ARG A 159 0.53 -18.84 -42.42
C ARG A 159 -0.93 -18.39 -42.51
N ALA A 160 -1.81 -19.23 -43.06
CA ALA A 160 -3.23 -18.87 -43.20
C ALA A 160 -3.91 -18.84 -41.83
N ARG A 161 -3.61 -19.85 -41.00
CA ARG A 161 -4.09 -19.92 -39.61
C ARG A 161 -3.47 -18.82 -38.74
N ALA A 162 -2.17 -18.57 -38.87
CA ALA A 162 -1.51 -17.49 -38.15
C ALA A 162 -2.14 -16.12 -38.45
N HIS A 163 -2.41 -15.81 -39.73
CA HIS A 163 -3.09 -14.58 -40.13
C HIS A 163 -4.52 -14.49 -39.58
N ALA A 164 -5.28 -15.59 -39.56
CA ALA A 164 -6.60 -15.60 -38.93
C ALA A 164 -6.53 -15.31 -37.42
N LEU A 165 -5.53 -15.86 -36.72
CA LEU A 165 -5.29 -15.60 -35.29
C LEU A 165 -4.89 -14.14 -35.04
N GLN A 166 -4.13 -13.50 -35.93
CA GLN A 166 -3.81 -12.07 -35.83
C GLN A 166 -5.07 -11.20 -35.80
N HIS A 167 -6.04 -11.48 -36.68
CA HIS A 167 -7.32 -10.77 -36.68
C HIS A 167 -8.11 -11.04 -35.39
N GLN A 168 -8.22 -12.30 -34.97
CA GLN A 168 -8.94 -12.64 -33.74
C GLN A 168 -8.34 -11.99 -32.49
N ILE A 169 -7.01 -11.97 -32.36
CA ILE A 169 -6.31 -11.33 -31.25
C ILE A 169 -6.55 -9.81 -31.29
N SER A 170 -6.40 -9.19 -32.46
CA SER A 170 -6.59 -7.75 -32.63
C SER A 170 -8.04 -7.31 -32.40
N ASP A 171 -9.00 -8.17 -32.76
CA ASP A 171 -10.44 -7.93 -32.53
C ASP A 171 -10.80 -8.12 -31.06
N LEU A 172 -10.24 -9.14 -30.39
CA LEU A 172 -10.40 -9.35 -28.95
C LEU A 172 -9.88 -8.15 -28.16
N VAL A 173 -8.64 -7.72 -28.45
CA VAL A 173 -8.02 -6.55 -27.78
C VAL A 173 -8.85 -5.28 -27.98
N ARG A 174 -9.40 -5.05 -29.17
CA ARG A 174 -10.25 -3.88 -29.45
C ARG A 174 -11.62 -3.96 -28.78
N ARG A 175 -12.30 -5.10 -28.88
CA ARG A 175 -13.61 -5.31 -28.26
C ARG A 175 -13.52 -5.14 -26.75
N GLU A 176 -12.41 -5.59 -26.16
CA GLU A 176 -12.18 -5.55 -24.72
C GLU A 176 -11.38 -4.30 -24.28
N GLY A 177 -11.24 -3.29 -25.15
CA GLY A 177 -10.65 -1.99 -24.80
C GLY A 177 -9.23 -2.06 -24.24
N LEU A 178 -8.48 -3.12 -24.57
CA LEU A 178 -7.07 -3.31 -24.17
C LEU A 178 -6.11 -2.62 -25.15
N ASP A 179 -6.62 -2.06 -26.24
CA ASP A 179 -5.86 -1.44 -27.32
C ASP A 179 -4.99 -0.28 -26.83
N ARG A 180 -5.55 0.61 -25.99
CA ARG A 180 -4.81 1.75 -25.42
C ARG A 180 -3.68 1.31 -24.51
N GLU A 181 -3.94 0.35 -23.63
CA GLU A 181 -2.95 -0.17 -22.69
C GLU A 181 -1.81 -0.91 -23.40
N LEU A 182 -2.15 -1.71 -24.41
CA LEU A 182 -1.17 -2.48 -25.18
C LEU A 182 -0.47 -1.64 -26.26
N GLY A 183 -0.74 -0.33 -26.32
CA GLY A 183 -0.15 0.58 -27.33
C GLY A 183 -0.53 0.21 -28.76
N TYR A 184 -1.67 -0.45 -28.95
CA TYR A 184 -2.13 -0.94 -30.25
C TYR A 184 -3.01 0.09 -30.95
N GLN A 185 -2.42 0.83 -31.89
CA GLN A 185 -3.18 1.60 -32.86
C GLN A 185 -3.34 0.77 -34.13
N ALA A 186 -4.59 0.47 -34.51
CA ALA A 186 -4.89 -0.35 -35.68
C ALA A 186 -4.38 0.32 -36.97
N SER A 187 -3.22 -0.13 -37.43
CA SER A 187 -2.69 0.13 -38.76
C SER A 187 -2.68 -1.19 -39.51
N HIS A 188 -3.55 -1.35 -40.52
CA HIS A 188 -3.57 -2.54 -41.39
C HIS A 188 -2.27 -2.72 -42.21
N HIS A 189 -1.31 -1.79 -42.10
CA HIS A 189 -0.10 -1.74 -42.92
C HIS A 189 1.21 -1.73 -42.12
N ASP A 190 1.18 -1.85 -40.78
CA ASP A 190 2.39 -1.95 -39.95
C ASP A 190 2.48 -3.34 -39.27
N PRO A 191 3.19 -4.32 -39.86
CA PRO A 191 3.46 -5.61 -39.22
C PRO A 191 4.08 -5.48 -37.82
N ALA A 192 4.89 -4.45 -37.58
CA ALA A 192 5.51 -4.23 -36.29
C ALA A 192 4.49 -3.80 -35.21
N ALA A 193 3.30 -3.33 -35.60
CA ALA A 193 2.24 -2.99 -34.65
C ALA A 193 1.65 -4.24 -33.98
N PHE A 194 1.54 -5.35 -34.73
CA PHE A 194 1.06 -6.61 -34.15
C PHE A 194 2.10 -7.24 -33.22
N ASP A 195 3.38 -7.20 -33.60
CA ASP A 195 4.46 -7.69 -32.74
C ASP A 195 4.51 -6.92 -31.42
N ARG A 196 4.39 -5.59 -31.44
CA ARG A 196 4.27 -4.77 -30.22
C ARG A 196 3.05 -5.14 -29.36
N LEU A 197 1.90 -5.45 -29.98
CA LEU A 197 0.71 -5.92 -29.26
C LEU A 197 0.99 -7.25 -28.54
N ILE A 198 1.65 -8.19 -29.20
CA ILE A 198 2.01 -9.48 -28.60
C ILE A 198 2.97 -9.28 -27.43
N GLU A 199 4.05 -8.50 -27.63
CA GLU A 199 5.01 -8.17 -26.57
C GLU A 199 4.34 -7.49 -25.37
N GLY A 200 3.43 -6.54 -25.61
CA GLY A 200 2.66 -5.87 -24.57
C GLY A 200 1.75 -6.84 -23.81
N ALA A 201 1.03 -7.70 -24.53
CA ALA A 201 0.12 -8.68 -23.94
C ALA A 201 0.88 -9.73 -23.10
N GLU A 202 2.02 -10.21 -23.61
CA GLU A 202 2.90 -11.13 -22.89
C GLU A 202 3.49 -10.49 -21.63
N LYS A 203 3.90 -9.21 -21.70
CA LYS A 203 4.36 -8.46 -20.53
C LYS A 203 3.26 -8.30 -19.48
N LEU A 204 2.03 -8.01 -19.90
CA LEU A 204 0.87 -7.90 -19.02
C LEU A 204 0.55 -9.24 -18.33
N ILE A 205 0.48 -10.32 -19.11
CA ILE A 205 0.24 -11.68 -18.59
C ILE A 205 1.37 -12.11 -17.66
N SER A 206 2.61 -11.80 -18.00
CA SER A 206 3.79 -12.02 -17.17
C SER A 206 3.68 -11.31 -15.81
N GLY A 207 3.26 -10.04 -15.82
CA GLY A 207 3.05 -9.27 -14.59
C GLY A 207 2.00 -9.88 -13.66
N ILE A 208 0.99 -10.56 -14.21
CA ILE A 208 -0.01 -11.30 -13.43
C ILE A 208 0.63 -12.52 -12.77
N TYR A 209 1.32 -13.37 -13.53
CA TYR A 209 1.99 -14.54 -12.95
C TYR A 209 3.05 -14.19 -11.92
N GLY A 210 3.75 -13.07 -12.11
CA GLY A 210 4.74 -12.56 -11.16
C GLY A 210 4.15 -11.89 -9.92
N THR A 211 2.83 -11.87 -9.77
CA THR A 211 2.14 -11.30 -8.61
C THR A 211 1.60 -12.41 -7.72
N ARG A 212 1.76 -12.26 -6.41
CA ARG A 212 1.11 -13.10 -5.40
C ARG A 212 -0.04 -12.36 -4.76
N ILE A 213 -1.06 -13.10 -4.36
CA ILE A 213 -2.25 -12.57 -3.70
C ILE A 213 -2.50 -13.25 -2.36
N PRO A 214 -3.03 -12.56 -1.35
CA PRO A 214 -3.45 -13.20 -0.11
C PRO A 214 -4.53 -14.26 -0.40
N GLU A 215 -4.31 -15.47 0.10
CA GLU A 215 -5.28 -16.57 0.11
C GLU A 215 -6.19 -16.40 1.33
N GLY A 216 -7.12 -15.46 1.23
CA GLY A 216 -8.02 -15.07 2.33
C GLY A 216 -7.35 -14.14 3.34
N MET A 217 -7.58 -14.40 4.63
CA MET A 217 -7.08 -13.61 5.76
C MET A 217 -6.51 -14.52 6.85
N HIS A 218 -5.55 -14.00 7.62
CA HIS A 218 -5.07 -14.71 8.81
C HIS A 218 -6.17 -14.82 9.88
N VAL A 219 -6.25 -15.98 10.54
CA VAL A 219 -7.09 -16.17 11.72
C VAL A 219 -6.17 -16.41 12.91
N PHE A 220 -6.23 -15.51 13.90
CA PHE A 220 -5.37 -15.55 15.07
C PHE A 220 -5.35 -16.93 15.74
N GLY A 221 -4.15 -17.50 15.92
CA GLY A 221 -3.92 -18.83 16.45
C GLY A 221 -3.97 -19.98 15.44
N ARG A 222 -4.22 -19.73 14.14
CA ARG A 222 -4.21 -20.77 13.10
C ARG A 222 -2.91 -20.74 12.30
N ILE A 223 -2.15 -21.83 12.34
CA ILE A 223 -0.96 -22.03 11.52
C ILE A 223 -1.31 -22.80 10.23
N PRO A 224 -0.64 -22.53 9.09
CA PRO A 224 -0.90 -23.24 7.85
C PRO A 224 -0.44 -24.71 7.93
N SER A 225 -1.18 -25.61 7.29
CA SER A 225 -0.92 -27.06 7.27
C SER A 225 -0.91 -27.63 5.84
N GLY A 226 -0.30 -28.81 5.66
CA GLY A 226 -0.28 -29.52 4.38
C GLY A 226 0.24 -28.66 3.22
N ARG A 227 -0.51 -28.62 2.12
CA ARG A 227 -0.15 -27.84 0.91
C ARG A 227 -0.08 -26.34 1.17
N THR A 228 -0.99 -25.78 1.95
CA THR A 228 -0.96 -24.36 2.35
C THR A 228 0.34 -24.00 3.09
N ARG A 229 0.87 -24.93 3.89
CA ARG A 229 2.17 -24.76 4.55
C ARG A 229 3.33 -24.74 3.55
N ALA A 230 3.31 -25.62 2.56
CA ALA A 230 4.32 -25.61 1.50
C ALA A 230 4.28 -24.31 0.69
N ARG A 231 3.07 -23.83 0.37
CA ARG A 231 2.85 -22.55 -0.31
C ARG A 231 3.30 -21.34 0.50
N PHE A 232 3.22 -21.41 1.82
CA PHE A 232 3.77 -20.39 2.71
C PHE A 232 5.31 -20.41 2.73
N ILE A 233 5.93 -21.60 2.76
CA ILE A 233 7.39 -21.75 2.91
C ILE A 233 8.15 -21.49 1.60
N ALA A 234 7.65 -21.99 0.46
CA ALA A 234 8.36 -21.93 -0.82
C ALA A 234 8.76 -20.49 -1.24
N PRO A 235 7.90 -19.47 -1.14
CA PRO A 235 8.24 -18.09 -1.51
C PRO A 235 9.25 -17.46 -0.56
N VAL A 236 9.16 -17.78 0.74
CA VAL A 236 10.09 -17.30 1.77
C VAL A 236 11.51 -17.80 1.48
N LEU A 237 11.63 -19.07 1.10
CA LEU A 237 12.91 -19.62 0.65
C LEU A 237 13.34 -18.93 -0.65
N ASN A 238 12.49 -18.84 -1.64
CA ASN A 238 12.85 -18.31 -2.96
C ASN A 238 13.00 -16.77 -3.05
N HIS A 239 13.09 -16.03 -1.93
CA HIS A 239 13.19 -14.56 -1.93
C HIS A 239 14.38 -14.01 -2.76
N ASP A 240 15.48 -14.77 -2.87
CA ASP A 240 16.69 -14.44 -3.65
C ASP A 240 16.83 -15.29 -4.93
N GLY A 241 15.79 -16.07 -5.27
CA GLY A 241 15.76 -16.98 -6.41
C GLY A 241 16.56 -18.27 -6.26
N HIS A 242 17.14 -18.60 -5.09
CA HIS A 242 18.00 -19.78 -4.98
C HIS A 242 17.26 -21.10 -5.23
N LEU A 243 15.98 -21.19 -4.84
CA LEU A 243 15.19 -22.41 -5.04
C LEU A 243 14.88 -22.61 -6.53
N HIS A 244 14.60 -21.52 -7.25
CA HIS A 244 14.51 -21.55 -8.72
C HIS A 244 15.83 -22.02 -9.35
N ARG A 245 16.99 -21.51 -8.91
CA ARG A 245 18.31 -21.93 -9.41
C ARG A 245 18.58 -23.41 -9.18
N LEU A 246 18.27 -23.92 -7.97
CA LEU A 246 18.42 -25.34 -7.63
C LEU A 246 17.59 -26.22 -8.58
N ILE A 247 16.31 -25.86 -8.77
CA ILE A 247 15.40 -26.64 -9.62
C ILE A 247 15.83 -26.57 -11.10
N ALA A 248 16.14 -25.37 -11.61
CA ALA A 248 16.61 -25.19 -12.97
C ALA A 248 17.93 -25.94 -13.23
N GLY A 249 18.86 -25.92 -12.26
CA GLY A 249 20.10 -26.68 -12.31
C GLY A 249 19.86 -28.20 -12.41
N MET A 250 18.88 -28.74 -11.69
CA MET A 250 18.47 -30.16 -11.79
C MET A 250 17.81 -30.50 -13.14
N MET A 251 17.13 -29.52 -13.76
CA MET A 251 16.55 -29.62 -15.10
C MET A 251 17.59 -29.49 -16.23
N GLY A 252 18.86 -29.19 -15.90
CA GLY A 252 19.91 -28.93 -16.88
C GLY A 252 19.76 -27.58 -17.60
N LEU A 253 18.99 -26.65 -17.03
CA LEU A 253 18.85 -25.27 -17.51
C LEU A 253 19.97 -24.40 -16.93
N ASP A 254 20.17 -23.21 -17.53
CA ASP A 254 21.08 -22.21 -16.98
C ASP A 254 20.61 -21.78 -15.58
N GLU A 255 21.54 -21.68 -14.64
CA GLU A 255 21.28 -21.18 -13.29
C GLU A 255 20.94 -19.68 -13.32
N LYS A 256 21.34 -18.97 -14.38
CA LYS A 256 20.90 -17.60 -14.65
C LYS A 256 19.65 -17.61 -15.52
N ILE A 257 18.53 -17.75 -14.85
CA ILE A 257 17.21 -17.61 -15.48
C ILE A 257 16.98 -16.15 -15.78
N SER A 258 16.65 -15.83 -17.03
CA SER A 258 16.30 -14.47 -17.39
C SER A 258 14.96 -14.13 -16.77
N ASP A 259 14.84 -12.98 -16.11
CA ASP A 259 13.57 -12.55 -15.52
C ASP A 259 12.47 -12.27 -16.56
N LYS A 260 12.81 -12.33 -17.86
CA LYS A 260 11.87 -12.27 -18.98
C LYS A 260 11.19 -13.62 -19.25
N GLU A 261 11.74 -14.74 -18.75
CA GLU A 261 11.24 -16.10 -18.97
C GLU A 261 10.09 -16.47 -18.01
N THR A 262 9.02 -15.68 -18.06
CA THR A 262 7.94 -15.79 -17.06
C THR A 262 7.23 -17.14 -17.06
N ALA A 263 7.11 -17.77 -18.24
CA ALA A 263 6.58 -19.12 -18.36
C ALA A 263 7.44 -20.15 -17.60
N LEU A 264 8.76 -19.99 -17.60
CA LEU A 264 9.69 -20.83 -16.85
C LEU A 264 9.58 -20.53 -15.35
N LEU A 265 9.60 -19.26 -14.94
CA LEU A 265 9.44 -18.87 -13.53
C LEU A 265 8.16 -19.45 -12.91
N ARG A 266 7.04 -19.43 -13.64
CA ARG A 266 5.77 -20.05 -13.20
C ARG A 266 5.90 -21.55 -12.98
N VAL A 267 6.56 -22.26 -13.90
CA VAL A 267 6.78 -23.71 -13.78
C VAL A 267 7.66 -24.00 -12.57
N LEU A 268 8.69 -23.18 -12.33
CA LEU A 268 9.59 -23.30 -11.20
C LEU A 268 8.89 -23.00 -9.87
N ASP A 269 7.98 -22.04 -9.82
CA ASP A 269 7.16 -21.79 -8.62
C ASP A 269 6.29 -23.01 -8.26
N GLY A 270 5.64 -23.62 -9.25
CA GLY A 270 4.87 -24.85 -9.05
C GLY A 270 5.74 -26.02 -8.55
N PHE A 271 6.90 -26.22 -9.18
CA PHE A 271 7.85 -27.25 -8.71
C PHE A 271 8.43 -26.94 -7.34
N SER A 272 8.62 -25.66 -7.00
CA SER A 272 9.08 -25.23 -5.67
C SER A 272 8.08 -25.62 -4.60
N GLU A 273 6.79 -25.33 -4.81
CA GLU A 273 5.71 -25.70 -3.88
C GLU A 273 5.61 -27.23 -3.71
N GLU A 274 5.61 -28.00 -4.81
CA GLU A 274 5.53 -29.47 -4.73
C GLU A 274 6.77 -30.11 -4.09
N LEU A 275 7.96 -29.56 -4.35
CA LEU A 275 9.20 -30.06 -3.75
C LEU A 275 9.22 -29.80 -2.24
N VAL A 276 8.84 -28.59 -1.81
CA VAL A 276 8.69 -28.25 -0.39
C VAL A 276 7.61 -29.14 0.26
N PHE A 277 6.48 -29.36 -0.41
CA PHE A 277 5.42 -30.25 0.09
C PHE A 277 5.92 -31.68 0.28
N SER A 278 6.64 -32.24 -0.70
CA SER A 278 7.24 -33.58 -0.61
C SER A 278 8.24 -33.72 0.55
N VAL A 279 9.02 -32.66 0.81
CA VAL A 279 9.94 -32.59 1.96
C VAL A 279 9.17 -32.60 3.29
N LEU A 280 8.05 -31.87 3.38
CA LEU A 280 7.20 -31.84 4.57
C LEU A 280 6.53 -33.20 4.84
N GLU A 281 6.14 -33.92 3.79
CA GLU A 281 5.59 -35.28 3.89
C GLU A 281 6.66 -36.35 4.19
N GLY A 282 7.94 -35.97 4.24
CA GLY A 282 9.04 -36.87 4.60
C GLY A 282 9.48 -37.81 3.48
N VAL A 283 9.16 -37.50 2.23
CA VAL A 283 9.63 -38.24 1.04
C VAL A 283 11.16 -38.13 0.94
N ASP A 284 11.82 -39.21 0.50
CA ASP A 284 13.27 -39.19 0.26
C ASP A 284 13.64 -38.18 -0.84
N LEU A 285 14.77 -37.47 -0.69
CA LEU A 285 15.05 -36.29 -1.51
C LEU A 285 15.23 -36.59 -3.01
N PRO A 286 16.03 -37.60 -3.41
CA PRO A 286 16.08 -38.06 -4.80
C PRO A 286 14.73 -38.53 -5.35
N GLU A 287 13.88 -39.13 -4.51
CA GLU A 287 12.55 -39.58 -4.91
C GLU A 287 11.60 -38.39 -5.11
N ALA A 288 11.62 -37.41 -4.20
CA ALA A 288 10.89 -36.17 -4.32
C ALA A 288 11.27 -35.41 -5.60
N ALA A 289 12.57 -35.25 -5.88
CA ALA A 289 13.04 -34.60 -7.11
C ALA A 289 12.58 -35.35 -8.37
N ARG A 290 12.64 -36.70 -8.37
CA ARG A 290 12.12 -37.51 -9.48
C ARG A 290 10.61 -37.38 -9.64
N GLY A 291 9.85 -37.38 -8.54
CA GLY A 291 8.40 -37.24 -8.56
C GLY A 291 7.93 -35.88 -9.06
N VAL A 292 8.61 -34.80 -8.66
CA VAL A 292 8.26 -33.43 -9.03
C VAL A 292 8.66 -33.11 -10.47
N LEU A 293 9.89 -33.45 -10.87
CA LEU A 293 10.43 -33.06 -12.18
C LEU A 293 10.11 -34.06 -13.29
N GLY A 294 9.89 -35.33 -12.95
CA GLY A 294 9.62 -36.40 -13.91
C GLY A 294 10.70 -36.47 -14.99
N ASP A 295 10.28 -36.54 -16.25
CA ASP A 295 11.17 -36.61 -17.42
C ASP A 295 12.09 -35.39 -17.58
N ARG A 296 11.85 -34.29 -16.85
CA ARG A 296 12.67 -33.08 -16.89
C ARG A 296 13.90 -33.17 -15.99
N LEU A 297 13.99 -34.17 -15.11
CA LEU A 297 15.16 -34.36 -14.26
C LEU A 297 16.35 -34.85 -15.09
N VAL A 298 17.38 -34.02 -15.21
CA VAL A 298 18.62 -34.35 -15.93
C VAL A 298 19.69 -34.84 -14.95
N ARG A 299 19.81 -34.17 -13.80
CA ARG A 299 20.77 -34.49 -12.74
C ARG A 299 20.17 -34.21 -11.36
N THR A 300 20.62 -34.94 -10.36
CA THR A 300 20.28 -34.67 -8.95
C THR A 300 21.37 -33.86 -8.29
N ASP A 301 20.98 -32.81 -7.55
CA ASP A 301 21.87 -32.06 -6.66
C ASP A 301 21.62 -32.47 -5.21
N GLU A 302 22.35 -33.47 -4.72
CA GLU A 302 22.16 -34.02 -3.37
C GLU A 302 22.49 -33.01 -2.27
N GLU A 303 23.46 -32.12 -2.50
CA GLU A 303 23.87 -31.09 -1.54
C GLU A 303 22.82 -29.99 -1.45
N GLY A 304 22.37 -29.47 -2.60
CA GLY A 304 21.30 -28.47 -2.69
C GLY A 304 19.98 -28.98 -2.10
N LEU A 305 19.58 -30.21 -2.44
CA LEU A 305 18.39 -30.84 -1.85
C LEU A 305 18.52 -31.06 -0.34
N SER A 306 19.73 -31.37 0.14
CA SER A 306 19.98 -31.51 1.58
C SER A 306 19.91 -30.18 2.33
N SER A 307 20.41 -29.08 1.74
CA SER A 307 20.24 -27.73 2.31
C SER A 307 18.76 -27.33 2.34
N LEU A 308 18.06 -27.52 1.22
CA LEU A 308 16.63 -27.24 1.12
C LEU A 308 15.84 -27.98 2.21
N ARG A 309 16.12 -29.27 2.41
CA ARG A 309 15.47 -30.07 3.47
C ARG A 309 15.69 -29.49 4.86
N ARG A 310 16.90 -29.03 5.14
CA ARG A 310 17.22 -28.40 6.43
C ARG A 310 16.43 -27.11 6.59
N GLU A 311 16.45 -26.23 5.60
CA GLU A 311 15.76 -24.93 5.64
C GLU A 311 14.23 -25.10 5.75
N VAL A 312 13.63 -26.00 4.97
CA VAL A 312 12.19 -26.32 5.07
C VAL A 312 11.85 -26.81 6.46
N ARG A 313 12.66 -27.70 7.05
CA ARG A 313 12.43 -28.22 8.42
C ARG A 313 12.63 -27.15 9.48
N GLU A 314 13.58 -26.24 9.31
CA GLU A 314 13.81 -25.12 10.23
C GLU A 314 12.64 -24.15 10.24
N ILE A 315 12.17 -23.70 9.06
CA ILE A 315 11.00 -22.82 8.94
C ILE A 315 9.74 -23.54 9.45
N SER A 316 9.55 -24.80 9.06
CA SER A 316 8.43 -25.60 9.54
C SER A 316 8.46 -25.72 11.07
N SER A 317 9.59 -26.08 11.67
CA SER A 317 9.70 -26.13 13.13
C SER A 317 9.49 -24.77 13.79
N ALA A 318 9.89 -23.67 13.15
CA ALA A 318 9.61 -22.33 13.64
C ALA A 318 8.11 -22.00 13.62
N LEU A 319 7.38 -22.40 12.58
CA LEU A 319 5.91 -22.28 12.53
C LEU A 319 5.22 -23.11 13.62
N ASP A 320 5.69 -24.34 13.91
CA ASP A 320 5.12 -25.17 14.99
C ASP A 320 5.35 -24.57 16.38
N ARG A 321 6.35 -23.70 16.53
CA ARG A 321 6.64 -22.98 17.78
C ARG A 321 5.82 -21.68 17.91
N SER A 322 5.12 -21.25 16.88
CA SER A 322 4.21 -20.09 16.96
C SER A 322 3.04 -20.41 17.87
N ASP A 323 2.85 -19.60 18.91
CA ASP A 323 1.74 -19.75 19.87
C ASP A 323 1.13 -18.39 20.19
N GLU A 324 0.34 -17.88 19.25
CA GLU A 324 -0.31 -16.57 19.31
C GLU A 324 -1.31 -16.48 20.48
N ILE A 325 -2.17 -17.49 20.63
CA ILE A 325 -3.17 -17.54 21.70
C ILE A 325 -2.51 -17.76 23.06
N GLY A 326 -1.55 -18.68 23.16
CA GLY A 326 -0.84 -18.91 24.42
C GLY A 326 -0.05 -17.69 24.86
N SER A 327 0.56 -16.95 23.92
CA SER A 327 1.26 -15.69 24.22
C SER A 327 0.31 -14.59 24.69
N LEU A 328 -0.87 -14.46 24.07
CA LEU A 328 -1.93 -13.57 24.54
C LEU A 328 -2.36 -13.94 25.97
N LEU A 329 -2.64 -15.23 26.23
CA LEU A 329 -3.05 -15.70 27.56
C LEU A 329 -1.95 -15.51 28.60
N ASN A 330 -0.68 -15.66 28.22
CA ASN A 330 0.46 -15.36 29.08
C ASN A 330 0.53 -13.87 29.41
N GLY A 331 0.36 -12.99 28.41
CA GLY A 331 0.27 -11.54 28.62
C GLY A 331 -0.89 -11.14 29.52
N VAL A 332 -2.07 -11.74 29.34
CA VAL A 332 -3.27 -11.53 30.18
C VAL A 332 -3.01 -11.89 31.65
N ARG A 333 -2.14 -12.88 31.91
CA ARG A 333 -1.73 -13.27 33.28
C ARG A 333 -0.62 -12.41 33.86
N GLY A 334 -0.21 -11.33 33.18
CA GLY A 334 0.95 -10.51 33.57
C GLY A 334 2.31 -11.19 33.33
N GLY A 335 2.34 -12.24 32.50
CA GLY A 335 3.55 -12.94 32.11
C GLY A 335 4.38 -12.16 31.09
N TYR A 336 5.67 -12.50 30.99
CA TYR A 336 6.56 -11.90 30.01
C TYR A 336 6.27 -12.42 28.60
N VAL A 337 5.86 -11.53 27.68
CA VAL A 337 5.72 -11.83 26.25
C VAL A 337 7.09 -11.66 25.58
N PRO A 338 7.72 -12.72 25.05
CA PRO A 338 9.07 -12.64 24.50
C PRO A 338 9.16 -11.68 23.30
N PRO A 339 10.24 -10.89 23.17
CA PRO A 339 10.46 -10.04 22.01
C PRO A 339 10.92 -10.84 20.80
N GLY A 340 10.72 -10.27 19.61
CA GLY A 340 11.15 -10.84 18.34
C GLY A 340 11.30 -9.79 17.24
N PRO A 341 12.01 -10.08 16.14
CA PRO A 341 12.01 -9.21 14.97
C PRO A 341 10.67 -9.21 14.25
N SER A 342 10.50 -8.22 13.37
CA SER A 342 9.32 -7.97 12.54
C SER A 342 9.75 -7.66 11.11
N GLY A 343 8.82 -7.73 10.15
CA GLY A 343 9.10 -7.41 8.75
C GLY A 343 8.40 -8.35 7.79
N LEU A 344 8.95 -8.50 6.58
CA LEU A 344 8.35 -9.31 5.52
C LEU A 344 9.04 -10.66 5.42
N LEU A 345 8.28 -11.76 5.56
CA LEU A 345 8.82 -13.10 5.33
C LEU A 345 9.16 -13.32 3.85
N SER A 346 8.42 -12.71 2.94
CA SER A 346 8.72 -12.68 1.49
C SER A 346 10.04 -12.02 1.14
N ARG A 347 10.66 -11.28 2.07
CA ARG A 347 12.00 -10.70 1.94
C ARG A 347 13.09 -11.56 2.60
N GLY A 348 12.79 -12.83 2.91
CA GLY A 348 13.74 -13.79 3.48
C GLY A 348 13.99 -13.64 4.98
N LYS A 349 13.21 -12.79 5.69
CA LYS A 349 13.39 -12.51 7.13
C LYS A 349 12.80 -13.62 8.01
N VAL A 350 13.30 -14.85 7.88
CA VAL A 350 12.81 -16.05 8.58
C VAL A 350 12.88 -15.96 10.11
N GLU A 351 13.72 -15.08 10.65
CA GLU A 351 13.86 -14.80 12.07
C GLU A 351 12.59 -14.21 12.72
N ILE A 352 11.62 -13.76 11.90
CA ILE A 352 10.27 -13.33 12.32
C ILE A 352 9.47 -14.50 12.92
N LEU A 353 9.82 -15.74 12.61
CA LEU A 353 9.21 -16.92 13.23
C LEU A 353 9.99 -17.33 14.49
N PRO A 354 9.33 -17.84 15.55
CA PRO A 354 7.87 -18.00 15.70
C PRO A 354 7.12 -16.68 15.94
N THR A 355 5.80 -16.68 15.72
CA THR A 355 4.88 -15.58 16.08
C THR A 355 4.29 -15.79 17.48
N GLY A 356 3.58 -14.78 18.00
CA GLY A 356 3.22 -14.64 19.41
C GLY A 356 4.20 -13.78 20.21
N ARG A 357 4.98 -12.92 19.54
CA ARG A 357 6.06 -12.14 20.15
C ARG A 357 5.73 -10.65 20.25
N ASN A 358 6.40 -9.99 21.18
CA ASN A 358 6.34 -8.54 21.36
C ASN A 358 7.39 -7.87 20.47
N PHE A 359 7.09 -7.77 19.17
CA PHE A 359 8.14 -7.48 18.20
C PHE A 359 8.89 -6.15 18.41
N TYR A 360 10.08 -6.07 17.84
CA TYR A 360 10.87 -4.86 17.64
C TYR A 360 11.15 -4.65 16.14
N SER A 361 11.47 -3.41 15.77
CA SER A 361 11.83 -3.01 14.40
C SER A 361 13.31 -3.30 14.11
N LEU A 362 14.11 -2.26 13.83
CA LEU A 362 15.54 -2.38 13.50
C LEU A 362 16.36 -1.23 14.10
N ASP A 363 17.69 -1.31 14.01
CA ASP A 363 18.62 -0.21 14.32
C ASP A 363 18.61 0.83 13.18
N PRO A 364 18.17 2.08 13.41
CA PRO A 364 18.10 3.09 12.36
C PRO A 364 19.47 3.54 11.84
N SER A 365 20.57 3.29 12.55
CA SER A 365 21.91 3.80 12.20
C SER A 365 22.58 3.10 11.02
N SER A 366 22.03 1.97 10.56
CA SER A 366 22.52 1.19 9.43
C SER A 366 21.73 1.38 8.13
N VAL A 367 20.76 2.31 8.10
CA VAL A 367 19.80 2.47 7.00
C VAL A 367 20.06 3.76 6.20
N PRO A 368 20.22 3.73 4.87
CA PRO A 368 20.07 2.54 4.00
C PRO A 368 21.19 1.52 4.20
N THR A 369 20.91 0.25 3.92
CA THR A 369 21.92 -0.83 3.84
C THR A 369 22.67 -0.82 2.49
N GLU A 370 23.73 -1.62 2.35
CA GLU A 370 24.43 -1.76 1.06
C GLU A 370 23.55 -2.38 -0.02
N ALA A 371 22.78 -3.42 0.32
CA ALA A 371 21.81 -4.02 -0.61
C ALA A 371 20.71 -3.03 -1.01
N ALA A 372 20.18 -2.27 -0.05
CA ALA A 372 19.19 -1.22 -0.33
C ALA A 372 19.76 -0.10 -1.22
N TRP A 373 21.07 0.19 -1.11
CA TRP A 373 21.74 1.16 -1.98
C TRP A 373 21.75 0.72 -3.45
N GLU A 374 22.02 -0.57 -3.73
CA GLU A 374 22.00 -1.10 -5.10
C GLU A 374 20.60 -1.00 -5.71
N VAL A 375 19.58 -1.42 -4.97
CA VAL A 375 18.17 -1.37 -5.42
C VAL A 375 17.69 0.08 -5.59
N GLY A 376 18.00 0.95 -4.62
CA GLY A 376 17.65 2.38 -4.68
C GLY A 376 18.32 3.12 -5.84
N THR A 377 19.57 2.78 -6.16
CA THR A 377 20.28 3.34 -7.33
C THR A 377 19.59 2.94 -8.62
N ARG A 378 19.26 1.66 -8.79
CA ARG A 378 18.51 1.18 -9.96
C ARG A 378 17.13 1.83 -10.06
N LEU A 379 16.42 2.00 -8.95
CA LEU A 379 15.13 2.70 -8.92
C LEU A 379 15.26 4.15 -9.43
N ALA A 380 16.32 4.86 -9.04
CA ALA A 380 16.55 6.22 -9.51
C ALA A 380 16.87 6.27 -11.01
N GLU A 381 17.69 5.32 -11.50
CA GLU A 381 18.04 5.21 -12.92
C GLU A 381 16.81 4.92 -13.78
N VAL A 382 16.03 3.89 -13.43
CA VAL A 382 14.83 3.49 -14.18
C VAL A 382 13.77 4.58 -14.15
N LEU A 383 13.59 5.28 -13.02
CA LEU A 383 12.67 6.43 -12.94
C LEU A 383 13.07 7.56 -13.89
N VAL A 384 14.35 7.95 -13.86
CA VAL A 384 14.86 9.04 -14.70
C VAL A 384 14.80 8.67 -16.18
N GLU A 385 15.16 7.44 -16.53
CA GLU A 385 15.07 6.93 -17.90
C GLU A 385 13.63 6.90 -18.39
N ARG A 386 12.70 6.36 -17.57
CA ARG A 386 11.28 6.33 -17.90
C ARG A 386 10.70 7.72 -18.16
N TYR A 387 11.01 8.69 -17.29
CA TYR A 387 10.57 10.07 -17.48
C TYR A 387 11.15 10.66 -18.79
N ARG A 388 12.44 10.42 -19.05
CA ARG A 388 13.11 10.93 -20.24
C ARG A 388 12.58 10.31 -21.54
N GLU A 389 12.21 9.03 -21.53
CA GLU A 389 11.56 8.37 -22.68
C GLU A 389 10.20 9.01 -23.00
N GLU A 390 9.43 9.38 -21.97
CA GLU A 390 8.10 9.98 -22.12
C GLU A 390 8.15 11.48 -22.49
N HIS A 391 9.09 12.25 -21.90
CA HIS A 391 9.10 13.71 -21.98
C HIS A 391 10.30 14.30 -22.75
N GLY A 392 11.28 13.48 -23.13
CA GLY A 392 12.49 13.91 -23.85
C GLY A 392 13.49 14.73 -23.03
N THR A 393 13.21 14.98 -21.75
CA THR A 393 14.02 15.80 -20.83
C THR A 393 14.21 15.09 -19.48
N TYR A 394 15.08 15.62 -18.62
CA TYR A 394 15.22 15.14 -17.25
C TYR A 394 14.17 15.83 -16.36
N PRO A 395 13.58 15.14 -15.37
CA PRO A 395 12.75 15.82 -14.38
C PRO A 395 13.63 16.75 -13.55
N GLU A 396 13.23 18.00 -13.36
CA GLU A 396 13.95 18.96 -12.53
C GLU A 396 13.75 18.67 -11.04
N ASN A 397 12.54 18.27 -10.64
CA ASN A 397 12.21 17.90 -9.26
C ASN A 397 11.29 16.68 -9.20
N VAL A 398 11.68 15.71 -8.37
CA VAL A 398 10.89 14.51 -8.07
C VAL A 398 10.35 14.61 -6.64
N ALA A 399 9.02 14.55 -6.52
CA ALA A 399 8.37 14.49 -5.22
C ALA A 399 8.25 13.04 -4.72
N LEU A 400 8.82 12.74 -3.56
CA LEU A 400 8.86 11.40 -2.97
C LEU A 400 7.93 11.29 -1.76
N LEU A 401 7.02 10.30 -1.77
CA LEU A 401 6.35 9.88 -0.54
C LEU A 401 7.27 8.94 0.24
N TRP A 402 7.84 9.40 1.36
CA TRP A 402 8.77 8.60 2.18
C TRP A 402 8.09 8.12 3.47
N MET A 403 7.92 6.81 3.58
CA MET A 403 7.20 6.17 4.71
C MET A 403 8.12 5.25 5.51
N ALA A 404 7.78 5.03 6.78
CA ALA A 404 8.53 4.13 7.66
C ALA A 404 8.62 2.69 7.13
N SER A 405 7.68 2.28 6.28
CA SER A 405 7.71 1.00 5.57
C SER A 405 8.95 0.87 4.67
N ASP A 406 9.46 1.95 4.08
CA ASP A 406 10.71 1.91 3.31
C ASP A 406 11.87 1.37 4.17
N ILE A 407 11.97 1.89 5.39
CA ILE A 407 13.03 1.53 6.32
C ILE A 407 12.76 0.12 6.87
N MET A 408 11.55 -0.14 7.38
CA MET A 408 11.25 -1.36 8.12
C MET A 408 11.04 -2.60 7.24
N TRP A 409 10.65 -2.44 5.97
CA TRP A 409 10.45 -3.55 5.03
C TRP A 409 11.60 -3.72 4.06
N ALA A 410 12.11 -2.60 3.54
CA ALA A 410 13.05 -2.56 2.43
C ALA A 410 14.42 -2.01 2.80
N ASP A 411 14.73 -1.88 4.10
CA ASP A 411 16.03 -1.49 4.63
C ASP A 411 16.59 -0.18 4.06
N GLY A 412 15.70 0.73 3.61
CA GLY A 412 16.01 2.09 3.14
C GLY A 412 16.17 2.27 1.62
N GLU A 413 15.58 1.42 0.79
CA GLU A 413 15.65 1.52 -0.68
C GLU A 413 15.25 2.90 -1.24
N GLN A 414 14.22 3.55 -0.71
CA GLN A 414 13.76 4.87 -1.14
C GLN A 414 14.65 6.00 -0.59
N CYS A 415 15.22 5.83 0.61
CA CYS A 415 16.29 6.70 1.09
C CYS A 415 17.50 6.66 0.14
N ALA A 416 17.90 5.46 -0.29
CA ALA A 416 18.96 5.27 -1.27
C ALA A 416 18.60 5.87 -2.64
N GLN A 417 17.35 5.72 -3.09
CA GLN A 417 16.85 6.35 -4.31
C GLN A 417 16.96 7.88 -4.24
N ALA A 418 16.56 8.49 -3.13
CA ALA A 418 16.68 9.93 -2.93
C ALA A 418 18.15 10.40 -3.04
N LEU A 419 19.07 9.69 -2.37
CA LEU A 419 20.50 9.97 -2.47
C LEU A 419 21.04 9.81 -3.89
N ALA A 420 20.65 8.75 -4.60
CA ALA A 420 21.06 8.51 -5.98
C ALA A 420 20.56 9.64 -6.89
N LEU A 421 19.30 10.09 -6.77
CA LEU A 421 18.72 11.19 -7.56
C LEU A 421 19.52 12.50 -7.44
N ILE A 422 19.96 12.87 -6.23
CA ILE A 422 20.80 14.06 -5.99
C ILE A 422 22.28 13.82 -6.32
N GLY A 423 22.68 12.59 -6.62
CA GLY A 423 24.06 12.22 -6.95
C GLY A 423 24.98 12.16 -5.73
N ALA A 424 24.49 11.62 -4.61
CA ALA A 424 25.23 11.38 -3.39
C ALA A 424 25.21 9.87 -3.03
N GLU A 425 26.32 9.35 -2.55
CA GLU A 425 26.49 7.94 -2.16
C GLU A 425 26.69 7.82 -0.63
N PRO A 426 25.98 6.94 0.08
CA PRO A 426 26.16 6.76 1.52
C PRO A 426 27.54 6.18 1.85
N VAL A 427 28.22 6.77 2.83
CA VAL A 427 29.52 6.29 3.35
C VAL A 427 29.30 5.65 4.71
N ARG A 428 29.80 4.41 4.86
CA ARG A 428 29.69 3.62 6.09
C ARG A 428 31.03 3.42 6.78
N GLU A 429 31.01 3.37 8.10
CA GLU A 429 32.14 3.01 8.95
C GLU A 429 31.65 2.03 10.02
N HIS A 430 32.25 0.83 10.09
CA HIS A 430 31.80 -0.27 10.97
C HIS A 430 30.30 -0.60 10.83
N GLY A 431 29.76 -0.57 9.61
CA GLY A 431 28.36 -0.87 9.32
C GLY A 431 27.37 0.27 9.63
N ARG A 432 27.83 1.40 10.15
CA ARG A 432 27.00 2.58 10.45
C ARG A 432 27.23 3.70 9.46
N LEU A 433 26.19 4.47 9.16
CA LEU A 433 26.31 5.65 8.31
C LEU A 433 27.15 6.74 8.99
N LYS A 434 28.09 7.29 8.23
CA LYS A 434 28.96 8.39 8.66
C LYS A 434 28.65 9.69 7.93
N GLY A 435 28.18 9.60 6.69
CA GLY A 435 27.95 10.75 5.83
C GLY A 435 27.70 10.31 4.39
N VAL A 436 27.87 11.23 3.46
CA VAL A 436 27.73 10.98 2.04
C VAL A 436 28.99 11.38 1.29
N ARG A 437 29.27 10.68 0.19
CA ARG A 437 30.26 11.05 -0.82
C ARG A 437 29.51 11.56 -2.04
N ILE A 438 29.79 12.79 -2.44
CA ILE A 438 29.18 13.41 -3.62
C ILE A 438 29.81 12.79 -4.87
N ILE A 439 28.97 12.32 -5.80
CA ILE A 439 29.38 11.75 -7.08
C ILE A 439 29.68 12.92 -8.04
N PRO A 440 30.87 13.01 -8.66
CA PRO A 440 31.18 14.03 -9.66
C PRO A 440 30.24 13.96 -10.88
N LEU A 441 29.91 15.09 -11.49
CA LEU A 441 28.97 15.16 -12.62
C LEU A 441 29.41 14.29 -13.81
N GLU A 442 30.71 14.18 -14.06
CA GLU A 442 31.29 13.35 -15.13
C GLU A 442 30.98 11.86 -14.93
N ARG A 443 30.91 11.42 -13.67
CA ARG A 443 30.54 10.05 -13.31
C ARG A 443 29.02 9.88 -13.20
N LEU A 444 28.31 10.92 -12.78
CA LEU A 444 26.85 10.89 -12.66
C LEU A 444 26.17 10.84 -14.04
N GLY A 445 26.75 11.49 -15.06
CA GLY A 445 26.29 11.41 -16.46
C GLY A 445 24.94 12.09 -16.75
N ARG A 446 24.38 12.80 -15.77
CA ARG A 446 23.11 13.54 -15.85
C ARG A 446 23.08 14.71 -14.84
N PRO A 447 22.12 15.64 -14.94
CA PRO A 447 21.87 16.62 -13.90
C PRO A 447 21.52 15.98 -12.54
N ARG A 448 21.81 16.70 -11.46
CA ARG A 448 21.31 16.38 -10.11
C ARG A 448 19.85 16.80 -10.02
N ILE A 449 19.00 15.85 -9.67
CA ILE A 449 17.55 16.01 -9.61
C ILE A 449 17.16 16.59 -8.25
N ASP A 450 16.39 17.67 -8.20
CA ASP A 450 15.89 18.22 -6.94
C ASP A 450 14.81 17.30 -6.33
N LEU A 451 14.57 17.43 -5.04
CA LEU A 451 13.66 16.57 -4.30
C LEU A 451 12.63 17.38 -3.54
N THR A 452 11.40 16.87 -3.50
CA THR A 452 10.36 17.31 -2.57
C THR A 452 9.86 16.10 -1.79
N VAL A 453 10.27 15.95 -0.54
CA VAL A 453 10.01 14.73 0.23
C VAL A 453 8.86 14.95 1.19
N ARG A 454 7.78 14.19 1.04
CA ARG A 454 6.72 14.11 2.03
C ARG A 454 6.99 12.92 2.96
N VAL A 455 7.35 13.18 4.21
CA VAL A 455 7.56 12.14 5.24
C VAL A 455 6.26 11.78 5.96
N SER A 456 6.09 10.49 6.28
CA SER A 456 5.01 10.06 7.18
C SER A 456 5.31 10.41 8.64
N GLY A 457 4.26 10.63 9.45
CA GLY A 457 4.43 10.90 10.89
C GLY A 457 5.09 9.74 11.63
N ILE A 458 4.88 8.49 11.18
CA ILE A 458 5.56 7.31 11.71
C ILE A 458 7.07 7.36 11.42
N LEU A 459 7.46 7.75 10.19
CA LEU A 459 8.87 7.90 9.84
C LEU A 459 9.52 9.01 10.67
N ARG A 460 8.86 10.15 10.81
CA ARG A 460 9.29 11.25 11.68
C ARG A 460 9.58 10.79 13.10
N ASP A 461 8.67 10.01 13.69
CA ASP A 461 8.76 9.62 15.11
C ASP A 461 9.71 8.44 15.35
N CYS A 462 9.86 7.55 14.36
CA CYS A 462 10.67 6.34 14.49
C CYS A 462 12.11 6.52 14.00
N PHE A 463 12.33 7.37 13.00
CA PHE A 463 13.55 7.41 12.20
C PHE A 463 14.04 8.84 11.90
N PHE A 464 13.90 9.76 12.86
CA PHE A 464 14.28 11.17 12.64
C PHE A 464 15.75 11.35 12.21
N GLY A 465 16.66 10.50 12.69
CA GLY A 465 18.06 10.52 12.25
C GLY A 465 18.25 10.27 10.75
N CYS A 466 17.38 9.48 10.12
CA CYS A 466 17.39 9.29 8.66
C CYS A 466 16.92 10.56 7.93
N ILE A 467 15.96 11.31 8.50
CA ILE A 467 15.53 12.60 7.96
C ILE A 467 16.67 13.62 8.03
N GLU A 468 17.35 13.72 9.17
CA GLU A 468 18.50 14.61 9.31
C GLU A 468 19.62 14.27 8.32
N PHE A 469 19.89 12.97 8.13
CA PHE A 469 20.90 12.49 7.20
C PHE A 469 20.58 12.86 5.75
N LEU A 470 19.32 12.70 5.31
CA LEU A 470 18.92 13.09 3.96
C LEU A 470 18.98 14.61 3.78
N ASP A 471 18.53 15.38 4.76
CA ASP A 471 18.58 16.85 4.75
C ASP A 471 20.02 17.36 4.65
N ASP A 472 20.97 16.76 5.40
CA ASP A 472 22.39 17.08 5.28
C ASP A 472 22.93 16.83 3.87
N ALA A 473 22.55 15.70 3.25
CA ALA A 473 22.97 15.38 1.90
C ALA A 473 22.41 16.37 0.86
N ILE A 474 21.13 16.73 0.97
CA ILE A 474 20.47 17.72 0.11
C ILE A 474 21.18 19.07 0.23
N ARG A 475 21.44 19.56 1.45
CA ARG A 475 22.15 20.84 1.67
C ARG A 475 23.58 20.81 1.12
N ALA A 476 24.30 19.71 1.34
CA ALA A 476 25.66 19.56 0.83
C ALA A 476 25.71 19.60 -0.70
N VAL A 477 24.74 18.97 -1.38
CA VAL A 477 24.64 18.97 -2.83
C VAL A 477 24.16 20.32 -3.38
N ALA A 478 23.20 20.97 -2.73
CA ALA A 478 22.69 22.27 -3.14
C ALA A 478 23.74 23.39 -3.05
N ALA A 479 24.71 23.25 -2.13
CA ALA A 479 25.79 24.22 -1.93
C ALA A 479 26.97 24.08 -2.92
N LEU A 480 26.97 23.07 -3.79
CA LEU A 480 28.05 22.87 -4.77
C LEU A 480 28.10 24.01 -5.79
N ASP A 481 29.32 24.41 -6.17
CA ASP A 481 29.52 25.40 -7.24
C ASP A 481 29.41 24.75 -8.64
N GLU A 482 28.22 24.26 -8.97
CA GLU A 482 27.88 23.63 -10.25
C GLU A 482 26.90 24.50 -11.06
N PRO A 483 26.91 24.46 -12.40
CA PRO A 483 25.95 25.19 -13.22
C PRO A 483 24.49 24.80 -12.88
N PRO A 484 23.53 25.76 -12.80
CA PRO A 484 22.13 25.46 -12.47
C PRO A 484 21.46 24.42 -13.39
N GLU A 485 21.84 24.35 -14.66
CA GLU A 485 21.33 23.35 -15.62
C GLU A 485 21.80 21.91 -15.34
N TRP A 486 22.81 21.74 -14.48
CA TRP A 486 23.34 20.45 -14.05
C TRP A 486 23.09 20.16 -12.57
N ASN A 487 22.55 21.12 -11.82
CA ASN A 487 22.21 20.99 -10.42
C ASN A 487 20.90 21.71 -10.13
N TYR A 488 19.78 20.96 -10.21
CA TYR A 488 18.45 21.52 -10.05
C TYR A 488 18.16 21.93 -8.60
N LEU A 489 18.85 21.35 -7.61
CA LEU A 489 18.77 21.81 -6.22
C LEU A 489 19.27 23.26 -6.09
N ARG A 490 20.40 23.57 -6.77
CA ARG A 490 20.95 24.92 -6.83
C ARG A 490 20.05 25.85 -7.64
N LYS A 491 19.55 25.38 -8.80
CA LYS A 491 18.62 26.12 -9.67
C LYS A 491 17.39 26.61 -8.89
N HIS A 492 16.72 25.71 -8.18
CA HIS A 492 15.50 26.03 -7.43
C HIS A 492 15.75 26.74 -6.10
N SER A 493 17.01 26.95 -5.71
CA SER A 493 17.35 27.75 -4.52
C SER A 493 17.60 29.22 -4.87
N ASP A 494 17.53 29.63 -6.14
CA ASP A 494 17.74 31.01 -6.63
C ASP A 494 19.02 31.69 -6.09
N GLY A 495 20.05 30.91 -5.75
CA GLY A 495 21.28 31.41 -5.12
C GLY A 495 21.13 31.96 -3.69
N LYS A 496 19.96 31.75 -3.05
CA LYS A 496 19.71 32.05 -1.63
C LYS A 496 20.01 30.82 -0.75
N GLU A 497 19.87 30.97 0.56
CA GLU A 497 19.98 29.87 1.52
C GLU A 497 19.00 28.73 1.14
N THR A 498 19.47 27.48 1.15
CA THR A 498 18.71 26.32 0.69
C THR A 498 17.46 26.12 1.55
N GLY A 499 16.29 26.44 0.99
CA GLY A 499 15.00 26.21 1.64
C GLY A 499 14.72 24.72 1.90
N PRO A 500 13.79 24.39 2.82
CA PRO A 500 13.49 23.01 3.18
C PRO A 500 12.98 22.19 1.99
N ARG A 501 13.40 20.92 1.93
CA ARG A 501 12.91 19.92 0.95
C ARG A 501 12.08 18.81 1.57
N ILE A 502 12.07 18.67 2.89
CA ILE A 502 11.40 17.60 3.61
C ILE A 502 10.24 18.17 4.43
N PHE A 503 9.04 17.65 4.17
CA PHE A 503 7.77 18.16 4.68
C PHE A 503 6.88 17.04 5.24
N GLY A 504 5.95 17.37 6.14
CA GLY A 504 4.99 16.40 6.67
C GLY A 504 3.91 17.02 7.55
N ALA A 505 3.17 16.16 8.25
CA ALA A 505 2.14 16.58 9.22
C ALA A 505 2.74 17.42 10.36
N PRO A 506 1.97 18.29 11.04
CA PRO A 506 2.44 19.00 12.23
C PRO A 506 3.00 18.04 13.29
N ARG A 507 3.92 18.54 14.11
CA ARG A 507 4.52 17.72 15.18
C ARG A 507 3.43 17.16 16.09
N GLY A 508 3.58 15.90 16.47
CA GLY A 508 2.67 15.23 17.40
C GLY A 508 1.31 14.82 16.84
N THR A 509 1.03 15.12 15.56
CA THR A 509 -0.14 14.62 14.83
C THR A 509 0.26 13.62 13.74
N TYR A 510 -0.73 12.93 13.18
CA TYR A 510 -0.59 11.98 12.08
C TYR A 510 -1.71 12.17 11.06
N GLY A 511 -1.46 11.77 9.82
CA GLY A 511 -2.43 11.84 8.72
C GLY A 511 -1.97 12.76 7.59
N MET A 512 -2.88 12.99 6.64
CA MET A 512 -2.65 13.75 5.42
C MET A 512 -3.82 14.67 5.04
N GLY A 513 -4.94 14.61 5.79
CA GLY A 513 -6.14 15.40 5.56
C GLY A 513 -6.98 14.95 4.37
N VAL A 514 -6.35 14.71 3.21
CA VAL A 514 -7.01 14.39 1.94
C VAL A 514 -7.90 13.15 2.05
N ASN A 515 -7.43 12.09 2.72
CA ASN A 515 -8.23 10.89 2.95
C ASN A 515 -9.52 11.19 3.75
N LEU A 516 -9.45 12.10 4.72
CA LEU A 516 -10.61 12.52 5.51
C LEU A 516 -11.59 13.31 4.64
N ALA A 517 -11.09 14.22 3.79
CA ALA A 517 -11.92 14.97 2.85
C ALA A 517 -12.66 14.04 1.89
N VAL A 518 -11.93 13.10 1.28
CA VAL A 518 -12.48 12.11 0.34
C VAL A 518 -13.56 11.25 1.00
N TYR A 519 -13.27 10.63 2.16
CA TYR A 519 -14.23 9.72 2.79
C TYR A 519 -15.47 10.42 3.36
N SER A 520 -15.34 11.69 3.76
CA SER A 520 -16.48 12.51 4.19
C SER A 520 -17.20 13.23 3.06
N SER A 521 -16.77 13.06 1.80
CA SER A 521 -17.26 13.83 0.64
C SER A 521 -17.17 15.34 0.80
N ALA A 522 -16.30 15.82 1.68
CA ALA A 522 -16.17 17.23 2.06
C ALA A 522 -15.23 17.99 1.11
N TRP A 523 -15.52 17.92 -0.19
CA TRP A 523 -14.76 18.56 -1.26
C TRP A 523 -15.63 18.66 -2.52
N ASN A 524 -15.38 19.66 -3.37
CA ASN A 524 -16.09 19.85 -4.65
C ASN A 524 -15.20 19.53 -5.84
N ASP A 525 -13.97 20.05 -5.81
CA ASP A 525 -13.01 19.95 -6.91
C ASP A 525 -11.61 19.57 -6.39
N GLU A 526 -10.72 19.25 -7.33
CA GLU A 526 -9.34 18.86 -7.04
C GLU A 526 -8.57 19.95 -6.25
N SER A 527 -8.91 21.23 -6.48
CA SER A 527 -8.27 22.36 -5.78
C SER A 527 -8.56 22.31 -4.27
N ASP A 528 -9.74 21.82 -3.86
CA ASP A 528 -10.07 21.61 -2.45
C ASP A 528 -9.13 20.59 -1.81
N LEU A 529 -8.88 19.46 -2.49
CA LEU A 529 -7.98 18.41 -2.03
C LEU A 529 -6.52 18.87 -1.98
N ALA A 530 -6.07 19.61 -2.99
CA ALA A 530 -4.75 20.25 -3.02
C ALA A 530 -4.55 21.19 -1.83
N ASN A 531 -5.54 22.03 -1.52
CA ASN A 531 -5.48 22.95 -0.40
C ASN A 531 -5.44 22.22 0.96
N VAL A 532 -6.23 21.15 1.11
CA VAL A 532 -6.17 20.29 2.30
C VAL A 532 -4.78 19.65 2.45
N PHE A 533 -4.21 19.13 1.37
CA PHE A 533 -2.87 18.56 1.38
C PHE A 533 -1.82 19.58 1.85
N ILE A 534 -1.81 20.79 1.27
CA ILE A 534 -0.87 21.85 1.60
C ILE A 534 -1.02 22.29 3.07
N TYR A 535 -2.25 22.40 3.57
CA TYR A 535 -2.52 22.76 4.96
C TYR A 535 -1.98 21.71 5.94
N TRP A 536 -2.24 20.44 5.66
CA TRP A 536 -1.83 19.34 6.52
C TRP A 536 -0.33 19.04 6.45
N ASN A 537 0.31 19.25 5.30
CA ASN A 537 1.71 18.84 5.09
C ASN A 537 2.69 20.02 5.05
N GLY A 538 2.23 21.25 5.30
CA GLY A 538 3.04 22.48 5.24
C GLY A 538 4.01 22.68 6.39
N TYR A 539 4.59 21.63 6.97
CA TYR A 539 5.54 21.68 8.08
C TYR A 539 6.86 21.03 7.68
N SER A 540 7.97 21.73 7.86
CA SER A 540 9.30 21.26 7.48
C SER A 540 9.95 20.43 8.57
N TYR A 541 10.83 19.53 8.13
CA TYR A 541 11.64 18.66 8.98
C TYR A 541 13.07 18.59 8.44
N GLY A 542 14.05 18.41 9.33
CA GLY A 542 15.45 18.34 8.98
C GLY A 542 16.35 18.55 10.18
N ARG A 543 17.67 18.63 9.95
CA ARG A 543 18.62 18.95 11.01
C ARG A 543 18.31 20.32 11.58
N GLY A 544 18.04 20.35 12.90
CA GLY A 544 17.66 21.57 13.63
C GLY A 544 16.21 22.03 13.43
N VAL A 545 15.39 21.31 12.65
CA VAL A 545 14.02 21.71 12.30
C VAL A 545 13.05 20.56 12.59
N PHE A 546 12.09 20.77 13.49
CA PHE A 546 11.13 19.73 13.91
C PHE A 546 9.68 20.22 13.85
N GLY A 547 9.10 20.20 12.64
CA GLY A 547 7.70 20.54 12.41
C GLY A 547 7.44 22.04 12.45
N GLU A 548 8.34 22.83 11.87
CA GLU A 548 8.14 24.28 11.73
C GLU A 548 7.25 24.57 10.53
N LYS A 549 6.29 25.49 10.70
CA LYS A 549 5.36 25.83 9.63
C LYS A 549 6.11 26.49 8.46
N SER A 550 6.10 25.84 7.30
CA SER A 550 6.85 26.23 6.10
C SER A 550 5.99 26.09 4.84
N THR A 551 4.73 26.51 4.92
CA THR A 551 3.73 26.37 3.84
C THR A 551 4.16 27.06 2.54
N GLU A 552 4.77 28.25 2.64
CA GLU A 552 5.23 28.99 1.45
C GLU A 552 6.36 28.26 0.73
N HIS A 553 7.31 27.67 1.47
CA HIS A 553 8.38 26.85 0.90
C HIS A 553 7.82 25.57 0.26
N LEU A 554 6.83 24.93 0.88
CA LEU A 554 6.16 23.77 0.28
C LEU A 554 5.51 24.15 -1.06
N ILE A 555 4.77 25.25 -1.11
CA ILE A 555 4.16 25.75 -2.36
C ILE A 555 5.24 26.02 -3.41
N SER A 556 6.34 26.68 -3.03
CA SER A 556 7.47 26.95 -3.94
C SER A 556 8.06 25.67 -4.51
N GLN A 557 8.28 24.64 -3.69
CA GLN A 557 8.77 23.34 -4.14
C GLN A 557 7.77 22.62 -5.04
N LEU A 558 6.49 22.61 -4.69
CA LEU A 558 5.45 21.96 -5.48
C LEU A 558 5.32 22.55 -6.89
N ARG A 559 5.64 23.85 -7.08
CA ARG A 559 5.67 24.47 -8.43
C ARG A 559 6.69 23.82 -9.36
N THR A 560 7.81 23.34 -8.82
CA THR A 560 8.90 22.79 -9.63
C THR A 560 8.81 21.28 -9.81
N VAL A 561 7.90 20.58 -9.12
CA VAL A 561 7.71 19.12 -9.23
C VAL A 561 7.27 18.72 -10.63
N ASP A 562 8.02 17.84 -11.28
CA ASP A 562 7.72 17.25 -12.58
C ASP A 562 7.10 15.85 -12.48
N ALA A 563 7.52 15.11 -11.44
CA ALA A 563 7.08 13.75 -11.21
C ALA A 563 6.83 13.49 -9.73
N THR A 564 5.76 12.77 -9.41
CA THR A 564 5.54 12.22 -8.06
C THR A 564 5.82 10.73 -8.05
N PHE A 565 6.35 10.22 -6.94
CA PHE A 565 6.81 8.84 -6.86
C PHE A 565 6.54 8.21 -5.49
N ASN A 566 6.11 6.95 -5.53
CA ASN A 566 6.08 6.02 -4.42
C ASN A 566 6.48 4.62 -4.92
N LYS A 567 6.67 3.65 -4.02
CA LYS A 567 6.99 2.27 -4.41
C LYS A 567 6.31 1.21 -3.55
N THR A 568 6.29 -0.02 -4.04
CA THR A 568 6.05 -1.22 -3.22
C THR A 568 7.28 -2.12 -3.19
N ALA A 569 7.48 -2.81 -2.07
CA ALA A 569 8.52 -3.82 -1.88
C ALA A 569 7.97 -5.25 -1.73
N THR A 570 6.65 -5.40 -1.81
CA THR A 570 5.97 -6.64 -1.38
C THR A 570 4.60 -6.81 -2.05
N ASP A 571 4.06 -8.03 -2.04
CA ASP A 571 2.73 -8.32 -2.59
C ASP A 571 1.63 -8.37 -1.52
N GLU A 572 2.01 -8.44 -0.25
CA GLU A 572 1.16 -8.40 0.93
C GLU A 572 0.48 -7.01 1.05
N TYR A 573 1.16 -5.96 0.59
CA TYR A 573 0.70 -4.58 0.60
C TYR A 573 0.79 -3.97 -0.79
N ASP A 574 -0.22 -3.17 -1.14
CA ASP A 574 -0.32 -2.47 -2.41
C ASP A 574 -0.95 -1.09 -2.22
N LEU A 575 -1.02 -0.29 -3.29
CA LEU A 575 -1.57 1.06 -3.25
C LEU A 575 -3.07 1.12 -2.91
N LEU A 576 -3.80 0.00 -3.00
CA LEU A 576 -5.18 -0.15 -2.56
C LEU A 576 -5.27 -0.77 -1.17
N GLY A 577 -4.15 -1.06 -0.48
CA GLY A 577 -4.14 -1.62 0.87
C GLY A 577 -4.40 -0.59 1.98
N CYS A 578 -4.12 0.69 1.74
CA CYS A 578 -4.29 1.74 2.75
C CYS A 578 -4.68 3.09 2.15
N CYS A 579 -5.55 3.83 2.85
CA CYS A 579 -5.95 5.19 2.42
C CYS A 579 -4.79 6.21 2.48
N CYS A 580 -3.73 5.89 3.22
CA CYS A 580 -2.56 6.76 3.33
C CYS A 580 -1.86 7.00 1.99
N TYR A 581 -1.96 6.06 1.04
CA TYR A 581 -1.31 6.17 -0.26
C TYR A 581 -1.96 7.24 -1.14
N PHE A 582 -3.25 7.11 -1.49
CA PHE A 582 -3.92 8.14 -2.29
C PHE A 582 -3.98 9.48 -1.54
N GLY A 583 -4.17 9.46 -0.21
CA GLY A 583 -4.20 10.69 0.58
C GLY A 583 -2.87 11.44 0.62
N SER A 584 -1.73 10.73 0.49
CA SER A 584 -0.40 11.36 0.53
C SER A 584 0.20 11.51 -0.86
N HIS A 585 0.36 10.42 -1.62
CA HIS A 585 0.94 10.46 -2.97
C HIS A 585 -0.04 11.10 -3.95
N GLY A 586 -1.30 10.66 -3.96
CA GLY A 586 -2.34 11.29 -4.79
C GLY A 586 -2.56 12.76 -4.41
N GLY A 587 -2.74 13.06 -3.12
CA GLY A 587 -2.86 14.44 -2.63
C GLY A 587 -1.67 15.33 -2.99
N MET A 588 -0.45 14.79 -2.98
CA MET A 588 0.77 15.49 -3.40
C MET A 588 0.77 15.76 -4.92
N THR A 589 0.32 14.79 -5.72
CA THR A 589 0.14 14.96 -7.17
C THR A 589 -0.88 16.06 -7.47
N ALA A 590 -2.06 16.02 -6.83
CA ALA A 590 -3.09 17.04 -6.97
C ALA A 590 -2.55 18.43 -6.60
N ALA A 591 -1.84 18.53 -5.48
CA ALA A 591 -1.25 19.79 -5.03
C ALA A 591 -0.17 20.30 -5.97
N ALA A 592 0.67 19.43 -6.53
CA ALA A 592 1.68 19.81 -7.51
C ALA A 592 1.04 20.32 -8.81
N ARG A 593 0.04 19.62 -9.36
CA ARG A 593 -0.70 20.04 -10.57
C ARG A 593 -1.41 21.38 -10.38
N GLU A 594 -2.16 21.53 -9.29
CA GLU A 594 -2.89 22.75 -8.96
C GLU A 594 -1.96 23.96 -8.78
N VAL A 595 -0.82 23.79 -8.09
CA VAL A 595 0.08 24.90 -7.77
C VAL A 595 0.97 25.29 -8.96
N SER A 596 1.37 24.33 -9.78
CA SER A 596 2.22 24.56 -10.95
C SER A 596 1.43 24.95 -12.20
N GLY A 597 0.15 24.56 -12.30
CA GLY A 597 -0.68 24.76 -13.48
C GLY A 597 -0.25 23.91 -14.68
N ARG A 598 0.56 22.87 -14.46
CA ARG A 598 1.06 21.96 -15.50
C ARG A 598 0.78 20.50 -15.13
N GLU A 599 0.83 19.64 -16.13
CA GLU A 599 0.76 18.20 -15.92
C GLU A 599 1.95 17.71 -15.08
N VAL A 600 1.66 16.79 -14.16
CA VAL A 600 2.66 16.14 -13.31
C VAL A 600 2.47 14.64 -13.42
N SER A 601 3.52 13.94 -13.84
CA SER A 601 3.48 12.50 -14.02
C SER A 601 3.56 11.78 -12.67
N ALA A 602 2.64 10.85 -12.42
CA ALA A 602 2.68 10.00 -11.23
C ALA A 602 3.27 8.64 -11.58
N TYR A 603 4.34 8.24 -10.91
CA TYR A 603 5.00 6.95 -11.09
C TYR A 603 4.96 6.10 -9.82
N TYR A 604 5.07 4.79 -10.02
CA TYR A 604 5.10 3.80 -8.97
C TYR A 604 6.20 2.77 -9.21
N GLY A 605 7.11 2.63 -8.26
CA GLY A 605 8.19 1.66 -8.29
C GLY A 605 7.78 0.28 -7.76
N ASP A 606 8.38 -0.75 -8.33
CA ASP A 606 8.20 -2.15 -7.95
C ASP A 606 9.55 -2.78 -7.60
N THR A 607 9.69 -3.15 -6.34
CA THR A 607 10.90 -3.77 -5.76
C THR A 607 10.59 -5.10 -5.08
N ARG A 608 9.45 -5.72 -5.42
CA ARG A 608 9.07 -7.06 -4.92
C ARG A 608 10.15 -8.09 -5.24
N ASN A 609 10.70 -8.01 -6.44
CA ASN A 609 11.90 -8.72 -6.84
C ASN A 609 13.07 -7.73 -6.89
N THR A 610 14.03 -7.84 -5.97
CA THR A 610 15.18 -6.92 -5.89
C THR A 610 16.12 -7.01 -7.08
N SER A 611 16.11 -8.14 -7.79
CA SER A 611 16.88 -8.33 -9.02
C SER A 611 16.23 -7.62 -10.21
N ARG A 612 14.89 -7.48 -10.19
CA ARG A 612 14.08 -6.84 -11.23
C ARG A 612 13.32 -5.63 -10.69
N VAL A 613 14.01 -4.50 -10.67
CA VAL A 613 13.43 -3.20 -10.35
C VAL A 613 12.67 -2.66 -11.57
N GLU A 614 11.41 -2.28 -11.36
CA GLU A 614 10.58 -1.67 -12.41
C GLU A 614 9.96 -0.35 -11.93
N VAL A 615 9.71 0.56 -12.86
CA VAL A 615 8.91 1.77 -12.63
C VAL A 615 7.79 1.79 -13.65
N ARG A 616 6.56 1.96 -13.17
CA ARG A 616 5.35 2.08 -13.97
C ARG A 616 4.74 3.45 -13.73
N THR A 617 3.89 3.89 -14.65
CA THR A 617 2.94 4.97 -14.36
C THR A 617 1.97 4.50 -13.27
N LEU A 618 1.39 5.45 -12.53
CA LEU A 618 0.39 5.16 -11.51
C LEU A 618 -0.83 4.44 -12.12
N ALA A 619 -1.27 4.85 -13.32
CA ALA A 619 -2.37 4.20 -14.04
C ALA A 619 -2.07 2.73 -14.37
N GLU A 620 -0.87 2.42 -14.90
CA GLU A 620 -0.44 1.03 -15.15
C GLU A 620 -0.43 0.19 -13.86
N GLU A 621 0.06 0.75 -12.76
CA GLU A 621 0.09 0.06 -11.47
C GLU A 621 -1.33 -0.16 -10.90
N LEU A 622 -2.20 0.85 -10.98
CA LEU A 622 -3.62 0.75 -10.60
C LEU A 622 -4.32 -0.37 -11.36
N ARG A 623 -4.22 -0.40 -12.70
CA ARG A 623 -4.76 -1.48 -13.54
C ARG A 623 -4.27 -2.84 -13.10
N ARG A 624 -2.96 -2.98 -12.87
CA ARG A 624 -2.37 -4.24 -12.44
C ARG A 624 -2.88 -4.66 -11.05
N VAL A 625 -2.94 -3.78 -10.05
CA VAL A 625 -3.45 -4.14 -8.71
C VAL A 625 -4.92 -4.51 -8.76
N VAL A 626 -5.73 -3.73 -9.50
CA VAL A 626 -7.17 -3.99 -9.65
C VAL A 626 -7.40 -5.37 -10.27
N ARG A 627 -6.69 -5.71 -11.37
CA ARG A 627 -6.83 -7.01 -12.02
C ARG A 627 -6.25 -8.16 -11.24
N THR A 628 -5.07 -7.99 -10.65
CA THR A 628 -4.43 -9.09 -9.92
C THR A 628 -5.12 -9.38 -8.60
N LYS A 629 -5.76 -8.38 -7.97
CA LYS A 629 -6.40 -8.52 -6.66
C LYS A 629 -7.87 -8.16 -6.70
N LEU A 630 -8.25 -6.88 -6.71
CA LEU A 630 -9.63 -6.43 -6.46
C LEU A 630 -10.67 -7.19 -7.28
N LEU A 631 -10.46 -7.32 -8.60
CA LEU A 631 -11.39 -7.98 -9.52
C LEU A 631 -11.02 -9.44 -9.83
N ASN A 632 -10.03 -9.99 -9.14
CA ASN A 632 -9.59 -11.36 -9.35
C ASN A 632 -10.53 -12.34 -8.62
N PRO A 633 -11.18 -13.27 -9.33
CA PRO A 633 -12.07 -14.26 -8.69
C PRO A 633 -11.41 -15.03 -7.55
N GLN A 634 -10.14 -15.45 -7.71
CA GLN A 634 -9.41 -16.18 -6.66
C GLN A 634 -9.24 -15.34 -5.39
N TYR A 635 -9.01 -14.03 -5.52
CA TYR A 635 -8.88 -13.12 -4.39
C TYR A 635 -10.24 -12.85 -3.72
N ILE A 636 -11.28 -12.64 -4.54
CA ILE A 636 -12.66 -12.43 -4.07
C ILE A 636 -13.13 -13.66 -3.29
N ASP A 637 -12.97 -14.85 -3.85
CA ASP A 637 -13.40 -16.11 -3.22
C ASP A 637 -12.62 -16.36 -1.92
N GLY A 638 -11.31 -16.11 -1.91
CA GLY A 638 -10.51 -16.18 -0.68
C GLY A 638 -11.03 -15.24 0.41
N LEU A 639 -11.45 -14.02 0.06
CA LEU A 639 -12.04 -13.10 1.04
C LEU A 639 -13.47 -13.49 1.44
N LYS A 640 -14.27 -14.09 0.55
CA LYS A 640 -15.62 -14.56 0.87
C LYS A 640 -15.64 -15.57 2.01
N GLU A 641 -14.59 -16.39 2.14
CA GLU A 641 -14.42 -17.33 3.27
C GLU A 641 -14.39 -16.64 4.65
N HIS A 642 -14.18 -15.31 4.69
CA HIS A 642 -14.11 -14.51 5.91
C HIS A 642 -15.34 -13.62 6.16
N GLY A 643 -16.45 -13.82 5.43
CA GLY A 643 -17.75 -13.19 5.66
C GLY A 643 -17.66 -11.65 5.81
N TYR A 644 -18.08 -11.13 6.97
CA TYR A 644 -18.11 -9.68 7.25
C TYR A 644 -16.77 -8.98 7.00
N ALA A 645 -15.65 -9.59 7.43
CA ALA A 645 -14.32 -9.01 7.29
C ALA A 645 -13.86 -8.99 5.82
N GLY A 646 -14.17 -10.05 5.08
CA GLY A 646 -13.91 -10.13 3.64
C GLY A 646 -14.68 -9.08 2.84
N ALA A 647 -15.99 -8.96 3.10
CA ALA A 647 -16.83 -7.94 2.49
C ALA A 647 -16.34 -6.52 2.81
N ALA A 648 -15.92 -6.27 4.06
CA ALA A 648 -15.36 -4.98 4.46
C ALA A 648 -14.05 -4.65 3.73
N GLU A 649 -13.17 -5.63 3.51
CA GLU A 649 -11.91 -5.41 2.79
C GLU A 649 -12.13 -5.11 1.30
N LEU A 650 -13.03 -5.85 0.64
CA LEU A 650 -13.43 -5.60 -0.75
C LEU A 650 -14.00 -4.17 -0.92
N SER A 651 -14.92 -3.77 -0.05
CA SER A 651 -15.51 -2.42 -0.06
C SER A 651 -14.46 -1.32 0.19
N LYS A 652 -13.56 -1.51 1.17
CA LYS A 652 -12.45 -0.56 1.41
C LYS A 652 -11.55 -0.40 0.19
N ARG A 653 -11.20 -1.50 -0.50
CA ARG A 653 -10.35 -1.46 -1.70
C ARG A 653 -11.06 -0.75 -2.86
N ALA A 654 -12.34 -1.02 -3.09
CA ALA A 654 -13.14 -0.28 -4.08
C ALA A 654 -13.21 1.23 -3.74
N GLY A 655 -13.44 1.59 -2.47
CA GLY A 655 -13.42 2.98 -2.03
C GLY A 655 -12.04 3.66 -2.17
N ARG A 656 -10.94 2.89 -2.15
CA ARG A 656 -9.59 3.42 -2.40
C ARG A 656 -9.32 3.64 -3.90
N VAL A 657 -9.96 2.89 -4.80
CA VAL A 657 -9.96 3.19 -6.25
C VAL A 657 -10.59 4.57 -6.47
N PHE A 658 -11.76 4.82 -5.88
CA PHE A 658 -12.38 6.15 -5.88
C PHE A 658 -11.45 7.24 -5.32
N GLY A 659 -10.76 6.96 -4.20
CA GLY A 659 -9.82 7.91 -3.60
C GLY A 659 -8.62 8.24 -4.49
N TRP A 660 -8.08 7.26 -5.22
CA TRP A 660 -7.04 7.49 -6.21
C TRP A 660 -7.53 8.39 -7.32
N ASP A 661 -8.67 8.06 -7.91
CA ASP A 661 -9.23 8.85 -9.00
C ASP A 661 -9.56 10.29 -8.59
N ALA A 662 -10.11 10.47 -7.38
CA ALA A 662 -10.40 11.80 -6.84
C ALA A 662 -9.14 12.68 -6.70
N THR A 663 -7.98 12.06 -6.53
CA THR A 663 -6.71 12.78 -6.30
C THR A 663 -5.79 12.83 -7.51
N THR A 664 -5.99 11.98 -8.52
CA THR A 664 -5.07 11.91 -9.66
C THR A 664 -5.76 11.82 -11.01
N GLY A 665 -7.05 11.44 -11.10
CA GLY A 665 -7.73 11.22 -12.38
C GLY A 665 -7.08 10.14 -13.25
N GLU A 666 -6.42 9.16 -12.64
CA GLU A 666 -5.62 8.12 -13.33
C GLU A 666 -6.36 6.76 -13.38
N VAL A 667 -7.63 6.71 -12.95
CA VAL A 667 -8.43 5.48 -12.97
C VAL A 667 -9.29 5.47 -14.23
N ASP A 668 -9.27 4.38 -14.98
CA ASP A 668 -10.12 4.26 -16.17
C ASP A 668 -11.60 4.04 -15.80
N ASP A 669 -12.52 4.62 -16.57
CA ASP A 669 -13.98 4.42 -16.42
C ASP A 669 -14.37 2.94 -16.36
N ARG A 670 -13.74 2.11 -17.18
CA ARG A 670 -13.99 0.66 -17.24
C ARG A 670 -13.73 -0.02 -15.89
N ILE A 671 -12.77 0.46 -15.10
CA ILE A 671 -12.50 -0.10 -13.77
C ILE A 671 -13.72 0.08 -12.87
N PHE A 672 -14.38 1.25 -12.92
CA PHE A 672 -15.60 1.48 -12.15
C PHE A 672 -16.78 0.63 -12.66
N ASP A 673 -16.93 0.49 -13.99
CA ASP A 673 -17.92 -0.42 -14.57
C ASP A 673 -17.70 -1.86 -14.09
N ASP A 674 -16.46 -2.34 -14.14
CA ASP A 674 -16.10 -3.69 -13.72
C ASP A 674 -16.32 -3.90 -12.21
N ILE A 675 -16.00 -2.91 -11.36
CA ILE A 675 -16.32 -2.96 -9.92
C ILE A 675 -17.84 -3.05 -9.71
N ALA A 676 -18.63 -2.22 -10.39
CA ALA A 676 -20.09 -2.25 -10.27
C ALA A 676 -20.67 -3.60 -10.73
N ARG A 677 -20.23 -4.09 -11.90
CA ARG A 677 -20.65 -5.36 -12.47
C ARG A 677 -20.29 -6.52 -11.55
N THR A 678 -19.04 -6.58 -11.09
CA THR A 678 -18.54 -7.68 -10.25
C THR A 678 -19.20 -7.70 -8.89
N PHE A 679 -19.32 -6.59 -8.16
CA PHE A 679 -19.75 -6.66 -6.76
C PHE A 679 -21.22 -6.37 -6.50
N LEU A 680 -21.88 -5.63 -7.39
CA LEU A 680 -23.24 -5.14 -7.16
C LEU A 680 -24.25 -5.71 -8.16
N LEU A 681 -23.88 -5.87 -9.43
CA LEU A 681 -24.79 -6.41 -10.46
C LEU A 681 -24.76 -7.93 -10.54
N ASP A 682 -23.60 -8.55 -10.32
CA ASP A 682 -23.48 -10.00 -10.15
C ASP A 682 -24.33 -10.48 -8.97
N ALA A 683 -25.16 -11.49 -9.20
CA ALA A 683 -26.13 -11.94 -8.22
C ALA A 683 -25.48 -12.65 -7.03
N GLU A 684 -24.41 -13.40 -7.25
CA GLU A 684 -23.72 -14.16 -6.21
C GLU A 684 -22.99 -13.22 -5.25
N ASN A 685 -22.20 -12.30 -5.80
CA ASN A 685 -21.50 -11.30 -5.00
C ASN A 685 -22.47 -10.36 -4.27
N ARG A 686 -23.55 -9.95 -4.95
CA ARG A 686 -24.60 -9.13 -4.30
C ARG A 686 -25.21 -9.85 -3.09
N GLU A 687 -25.55 -11.12 -3.22
CA GLU A 687 -26.12 -11.89 -2.10
C GLU A 687 -25.10 -12.07 -0.97
N PHE A 688 -23.83 -12.34 -1.30
CA PHE A 688 -22.75 -12.40 -0.31
C PHE A 688 -22.65 -11.11 0.52
N PHE A 689 -22.68 -9.95 -0.15
CA PHE A 689 -22.65 -8.66 0.52
C PHE A 689 -23.91 -8.42 1.36
N ARG A 690 -25.09 -8.73 0.82
CA ARG A 690 -26.37 -8.61 1.52
C ARG A 690 -26.40 -9.46 2.80
N GLU A 691 -25.93 -10.70 2.73
CA GLU A 691 -25.92 -11.62 3.88
C GLU A 691 -24.88 -11.24 4.95
N HIS A 692 -23.67 -10.86 4.52
CA HIS A 692 -22.57 -10.71 5.47
C HIS A 692 -22.25 -9.27 5.87
N ASN A 693 -22.52 -8.27 5.02
CA ASN A 693 -22.20 -6.87 5.30
C ASN A 693 -22.91 -5.87 4.35
N VAL A 694 -24.22 -5.66 4.55
CA VAL A 694 -25.01 -4.70 3.77
C VAL A 694 -24.46 -3.26 3.84
N PHE A 695 -23.81 -2.88 4.95
CA PHE A 695 -23.17 -1.56 5.09
C PHE A 695 -21.96 -1.39 4.16
N ALA A 696 -21.18 -2.44 3.94
CA ALA A 696 -20.08 -2.42 2.98
C ALA A 696 -20.58 -2.32 1.54
N MET A 697 -21.73 -2.94 1.26
CA MET A 697 -22.43 -2.84 -0.03
C MET A 697 -22.93 -1.41 -0.28
N GLU A 698 -23.58 -0.80 0.72
CA GLU A 698 -24.06 0.58 0.67
C GLU A 698 -22.92 1.55 0.39
N GLU A 699 -21.82 1.45 1.15
CA GLU A 699 -20.67 2.34 0.96
C GLU A 699 -20.12 2.23 -0.46
N MET A 700 -19.97 1.01 -0.98
CA MET A 700 -19.46 0.78 -2.33
C MET A 700 -20.39 1.39 -3.39
N ALA A 701 -21.69 1.11 -3.31
CA ALA A 701 -22.66 1.63 -4.25
C ALA A 701 -22.75 3.16 -4.20
N ARG A 702 -22.74 3.75 -3.00
CA ARG A 702 -22.76 5.20 -2.79
C ARG A 702 -21.51 5.88 -3.36
N ARG A 703 -20.33 5.28 -3.19
CA ARG A 703 -19.07 5.79 -3.76
C ARG A 703 -19.05 5.75 -5.29
N LEU A 704 -19.60 4.69 -5.90
CA LEU A 704 -19.73 4.59 -7.35
C LEU A 704 -20.71 5.64 -7.90
N LEU A 705 -21.89 5.80 -7.28
CA LEU A 705 -22.83 6.85 -7.65
C LEU A 705 -22.23 8.25 -7.49
N GLU A 706 -21.43 8.47 -6.45
CA GLU A 706 -20.70 9.73 -6.25
C GLU A 706 -19.64 9.96 -7.34
N ALA A 707 -18.88 8.94 -7.74
CA ALA A 707 -17.93 9.04 -8.85
C ALA A 707 -18.62 9.51 -10.13
N HIS A 708 -19.77 8.91 -10.45
CA HIS A 708 -20.57 9.32 -11.60
C HIS A 708 -21.07 10.76 -11.47
N ALA A 709 -21.65 11.12 -10.32
CA ALA A 709 -22.17 12.47 -10.08
C ALA A 709 -21.10 13.57 -10.15
N ARG A 710 -19.84 13.24 -9.81
CA ARG A 710 -18.69 14.15 -9.90
C ARG A 710 -18.04 14.18 -11.29
N GLY A 711 -18.54 13.40 -12.25
CA GLY A 711 -17.97 13.29 -13.60
C GLY A 711 -16.65 12.53 -13.67
N MET A 712 -16.25 11.89 -12.57
CA MET A 712 -15.07 11.03 -12.46
C MET A 712 -15.27 9.70 -13.20
N TRP A 713 -16.52 9.22 -13.24
CA TRP A 713 -16.88 7.98 -13.91
C TRP A 713 -18.00 8.22 -14.94
N GLN A 714 -17.67 8.02 -16.22
CA GLN A 714 -18.63 7.97 -17.31
C GLN A 714 -19.17 6.54 -17.45
N ALA A 715 -20.14 6.22 -16.59
CA ALA A 715 -20.76 4.90 -16.52
C ALA A 715 -21.48 4.50 -17.82
N ASP A 716 -21.35 3.21 -18.16
CA ASP A 716 -22.25 2.58 -19.12
C ASP A 716 -23.71 2.68 -18.63
N GLU A 717 -24.64 3.00 -19.53
CA GLU A 717 -26.02 3.34 -19.16
C GLU A 717 -26.72 2.15 -18.48
N GLU A 718 -26.48 0.94 -18.98
CA GLU A 718 -26.99 -0.30 -18.36
C GLU A 718 -26.43 -0.52 -16.95
N VAL A 719 -25.14 -0.19 -16.73
CA VAL A 719 -24.49 -0.33 -15.42
C VAL A 719 -25.07 0.66 -14.44
N LEU A 720 -25.26 1.91 -14.86
CA LEU A 720 -25.80 2.97 -14.03
C LEU A 720 -27.25 2.71 -13.62
N GLU A 721 -28.09 2.25 -14.56
CA GLU A 721 -29.47 1.84 -14.26
C GLU A 721 -29.50 0.68 -13.26
N GLY A 722 -28.69 -0.35 -13.50
CA GLY A 722 -28.55 -1.49 -12.58
C GLY A 722 -28.09 -1.06 -11.20
N LEU A 723 -27.10 -0.17 -11.11
CA LEU A 723 -26.56 0.33 -9.85
C LEU A 723 -27.61 1.11 -9.05
N ARG A 724 -28.41 1.96 -9.72
CA ARG A 724 -29.51 2.70 -9.08
C ARG A 724 -30.58 1.75 -8.54
N ALA A 725 -30.93 0.72 -9.31
CA ALA A 725 -31.89 -0.29 -8.86
C ALA A 725 -31.39 -1.07 -7.64
N VAL A 726 -30.11 -1.46 -7.64
CA VAL A 726 -29.47 -2.11 -6.49
C VAL A 726 -29.42 -1.18 -5.29
N TYR A 727 -29.12 0.11 -5.46
CA TYR A 727 -29.09 1.06 -4.34
C TYR A 727 -30.47 1.19 -3.65
N LEU A 728 -31.56 1.23 -4.42
CA LEU A 728 -32.92 1.20 -3.86
C LEU A 728 -33.21 -0.08 -3.07
N GLN A 729 -32.69 -1.23 -3.54
CA GLN A 729 -32.81 -2.50 -2.81
C GLN A 729 -32.04 -2.46 -1.49
N ILE A 730 -30.83 -1.90 -1.47
CA ILE A 730 -30.02 -1.73 -0.25
C ILE A 730 -30.77 -0.87 0.77
N GLU A 731 -31.41 0.23 0.34
CA GLU A 731 -32.23 1.06 1.24
C GLU A 731 -33.36 0.24 1.87
N GLY A 732 -34.08 -0.56 1.08
CA GLY A 732 -35.11 -1.47 1.59
C GLY A 732 -34.57 -2.50 2.58
N ASP A 733 -33.41 -3.10 2.29
CA ASP A 733 -32.77 -4.08 3.16
C ASP A 733 -32.33 -3.48 4.51
N LEU A 734 -31.78 -2.27 4.48
CA LEU A 734 -31.42 -1.51 5.67
C LEU A 734 -32.66 -1.15 6.50
N GLU A 735 -33.75 -0.74 5.86
CA GLU A 735 -35.03 -0.46 6.53
C GLU A 735 -35.65 -1.71 7.16
N ASP A 736 -35.60 -2.86 6.48
CA ASP A 736 -36.11 -4.14 6.99
C ASP A 736 -35.27 -4.67 8.17
N GLU A 737 -33.93 -4.61 8.08
CA GLU A 737 -33.05 -4.92 9.22
C GLU A 737 -33.31 -3.97 10.40
N MET A 738 -33.61 -2.70 10.12
CA MET A 738 -34.00 -1.73 11.14
C MET A 738 -35.37 -2.08 11.75
N GLY A 739 -36.34 -2.54 10.94
CA GLY A 739 -37.71 -2.89 11.35
C GLY A 739 -37.83 -4.17 12.18
N ILE A 740 -36.90 -5.12 12.05
CA ILE A 740 -36.84 -6.35 12.87
C ILE A 740 -36.27 -6.05 14.27
N SER A 741 -35.67 -4.88 14.49
CA SER A 741 -35.20 -4.44 15.81
C SER A 741 -36.22 -3.52 16.50
N SER A 742 -36.84 -3.99 17.57
CA SER A 742 -37.59 -3.13 18.50
C SER A 742 -36.62 -2.42 19.46
N GLY A 743 -35.73 -1.57 18.94
CA GLY A 743 -34.75 -0.80 19.71
C GLY A 743 -34.08 0.35 18.95
N ASP A 744 -33.43 1.25 19.69
CA ASP A 744 -32.84 2.52 19.24
C ASP A 744 -31.65 2.36 18.27
N ARG A 745 -31.92 2.25 16.96
CA ARG A 745 -30.90 2.42 15.90
C ARG A 745 -31.37 3.42 14.84
N GLN A 746 -30.47 4.33 14.45
CA GLN A 746 -30.73 5.46 13.56
C GLN A 746 -29.94 5.32 12.24
N GLY A 747 -30.65 5.20 11.12
CA GLY A 747 -30.12 5.27 9.75
C GLY A 747 -29.94 6.71 9.25
N GLY A 748 -29.10 6.91 8.23
CA GLY A 748 -28.77 8.23 7.66
C GLY A 748 -29.41 8.46 6.29
N SER A 749 -30.03 9.62 6.08
CA SER A 749 -30.51 10.11 4.78
C SER A 749 -29.47 11.05 4.13
N VAL A 750 -29.41 11.11 2.80
CA VAL A 750 -28.48 12.00 2.06
C VAL A 750 -29.10 13.39 1.89
N GLU A 751 -28.50 14.42 2.49
CA GLU A 751 -28.68 15.82 2.09
C GLU A 751 -27.39 16.32 1.43
N VAL A 752 -27.53 16.95 0.27
CA VAL A 752 -26.45 17.60 -0.47
C VAL A 752 -26.26 19.00 0.11
N ILE A 753 -25.09 19.27 0.69
CA ILE A 753 -24.75 20.57 1.28
C ILE A 753 -24.48 21.60 0.16
N THR A 754 -24.97 22.82 0.36
CA THR A 754 -24.95 23.88 -0.66
C THR A 754 -23.68 24.77 -0.59
N PRO A 755 -23.29 25.41 -1.71
CA PRO A 755 -22.05 26.19 -1.85
C PRO A 755 -21.82 27.36 -0.86
N ASP A 756 -22.86 27.83 -0.16
CA ASP A 756 -22.76 29.00 0.70
C ASP A 756 -22.07 28.75 2.04
N GLU A 757 -22.02 27.49 2.52
CA GLU A 757 -21.42 27.12 3.80
C GLU A 757 -19.89 26.95 3.73
N MET A 758 -19.32 26.77 2.53
CA MET A 758 -17.87 26.68 2.28
C MET A 758 -17.17 28.03 2.05
N LYS A 759 -17.91 29.15 1.99
CA LYS A 759 -17.32 30.50 1.79
C LYS A 759 -16.35 30.91 2.91
N ALA A 760 -16.55 30.46 4.13
CA ALA A 760 -15.66 30.73 5.26
C ALA A 760 -14.25 30.12 5.05
N TRP A 761 -14.18 28.99 4.34
CA TRP A 761 -12.95 28.24 4.08
C TRP A 761 -12.10 28.85 2.96
N LYS A 762 -12.72 29.27 1.84
CA LYS A 762 -12.01 29.96 0.75
C LYS A 762 -11.31 31.23 1.21
N ALA A 763 -11.82 31.91 2.25
CA ALA A 763 -11.24 33.14 2.77
C ALA A 763 -9.86 32.94 3.44
N GLN A 764 -9.65 31.84 4.18
CA GLN A 764 -8.37 31.57 4.85
C GLN A 764 -7.28 31.13 3.87
N VAL A 765 -7.61 30.29 2.89
CA VAL A 765 -6.67 29.77 1.89
C VAL A 765 -6.30 30.83 0.84
N SER A 766 -7.28 31.64 0.40
CA SER A 766 -7.07 32.70 -0.59
C SER A 766 -6.21 33.86 -0.08
N HIS A 767 -6.07 34.01 1.23
CA HIS A 767 -5.15 34.98 1.84
C HIS A 767 -3.69 34.54 1.70
N LEU A 768 -3.41 33.22 1.80
CA LEU A 768 -2.06 32.66 1.67
C LEU A 768 -1.56 32.67 0.22
N LYS A 769 -2.40 32.32 -0.76
CA LYS A 769 -2.03 32.35 -2.19
C LYS A 769 -1.69 33.76 -2.70
N ARG A 770 -2.39 34.79 -2.20
CA ARG A 770 -2.18 36.19 -2.63
C ARG A 770 -0.90 36.81 -2.10
N HIS A 771 -0.40 36.38 -0.95
CA HIS A 771 0.86 36.88 -0.40
C HIS A 771 2.09 36.30 -1.14
N ALA A 772 2.02 35.06 -1.62
CA ALA A 772 3.09 34.38 -2.35
C ALA A 772 3.17 34.69 -3.86
N ALA A 773 2.20 35.42 -4.41
CA ALA A 773 2.20 35.89 -5.80
C ALA A 773 2.62 37.36 -5.95
N GLY A 774 2.88 38.05 -4.84
CA GLY A 774 3.24 39.47 -4.78
C GLY A 774 4.68 39.75 -4.32
N GLN A 775 5.53 38.72 -4.27
CA GLN A 775 6.98 38.79 -4.06
C GLN A 775 7.66 37.96 -5.15
#